data_AF-A0A9D6RR45-F1
#
_entry.id   AF-A0A9D6RR45-F1
#
_cell.length_a   1.000
_cell.length_b   1.000
_cell.length_c   1.000
_cell.angle_alpha   90.00
_cell.angle_beta   90.00
_cell.angle_gamma   90.00
#
_symmetry.space_group_name_H-M   'P 1'
#
loop_
_entity.id
_entity.type
_entity.pdbx_description
1 polymer ?
#
loop_
_entity_poly.entity_id
_entity_poly.type
_entity_poly.pdbx_seq_one_letter_code
_entity_poly.pdbx_strand_id
1 'polypeptide(L)'
;MSQEESVTSSGKLARARAWWRGLSRGRKVLTILAVGLTGLVLGTIGVYEYSASPGFCNSCHIMKPYYEAWKTSSHKDVACVECHYPPGTQDTLIHKFQNISQVAKFVTRTYGSKPYAEIEDGSCLRSGCHSTRLLEGKVTFKRGILFDHAPHIQQERRGRHLRCTSCHGQMVIGNHMEVTESTCFLCHFKGKMEARQLEPLGGCQLCHTFPDWDIQVGNSKFNHQEYAGARHVSCQNCHHDVAQGDGHASPERCFDCHNQPEKLDKFSDTTFLHDSHVTQHDVGCYRCHTEIRHHLTGATRPLEPACSQCHEAKHNAPRDMFLGRGGIGTPVIPSHMFEAQVDCVGCHTQPQYASDVAALKGQTFVASEARCTSCHGEDFKGMLQNWQSTFNKMLGEVRPRLTALTDELGRSKLPADKRRAAQEKLDAAHHNLDMVRVGKGVHNPFYAAELIQVASRELDRVAQIVGRDPVPLTEYSLVRGVYCAVLCLEQARVKRPDTVKLGDSELPHLDHHDYGLTCTNCHSPERHRLLRDEFVGCSECHHEESEPDCATCHRLQADFYKGKLDGHTCKPNPASESKACEDCHAEAGAPNLDEMAESCVECHEESYRPMIANWKQQGAESLKKARGRLEEVRSLARSLPRERQYELDTLLDPVDDTLRRLERAGIVHNPQGAPQVIDECLKTLDKLEEQAKRALNGVGSGEGGGAGSRSLTMP
;
A
#
# COMPACT_ATOMS: atom_id res chain seq x y z
N MET A 1 -49.45 -34.85 -56.09
CA MET A 1 -49.59 -36.29 -55.81
C MET A 1 -50.28 -36.51 -54.46
N SER A 2 -51.48 -35.94 -54.26
CA SER A 2 -52.24 -35.99 -53.00
C SER A 2 -53.49 -36.88 -53.07
N GLN A 3 -53.56 -37.80 -54.05
CA GLN A 3 -54.66 -38.76 -54.20
C GLN A 3 -54.24 -40.24 -54.11
N GLU A 4 -52.94 -40.56 -54.04
CA GLU A 4 -52.48 -41.96 -53.95
C GLU A 4 -52.32 -42.49 -52.53
N GLU A 5 -52.18 -41.63 -51.50
CA GLU A 5 -51.99 -42.10 -50.12
C GLU A 5 -53.28 -42.59 -49.44
N SER A 6 -54.47 -42.19 -49.91
CA SER A 6 -55.76 -42.57 -49.29
C SER A 6 -56.21 -44.01 -49.65
N VAL A 7 -55.70 -44.58 -50.73
CA VAL A 7 -56.05 -45.93 -51.22
C VAL A 7 -55.31 -47.02 -50.41
N THR A 8 -54.17 -46.69 -49.79
CA THR A 8 -53.37 -47.68 -49.04
C THR A 8 -53.84 -47.92 -47.61
N SER A 9 -54.43 -46.92 -46.94
CA SER A 9 -54.95 -47.07 -45.56
C SER A 9 -56.29 -47.81 -45.53
N SER A 10 -57.15 -47.57 -46.54
CA SER A 10 -58.46 -48.21 -46.70
C SER A 10 -58.33 -49.71 -47.00
N GLY A 11 -57.36 -50.11 -47.83
CA GLY A 11 -57.05 -51.54 -48.09
C GLY A 11 -56.48 -52.28 -46.88
N LYS A 12 -55.65 -51.63 -46.05
CA LYS A 12 -55.09 -52.21 -44.81
C LYS A 12 -56.18 -52.44 -43.75
N LEU A 13 -57.11 -51.49 -43.58
CA LEU A 13 -58.25 -51.62 -42.67
C LEU A 13 -59.26 -52.67 -43.14
N ALA A 14 -59.49 -52.78 -44.46
CA ALA A 14 -60.36 -53.82 -45.03
C ALA A 14 -59.78 -55.24 -44.81
N ARG A 15 -58.47 -55.41 -45.00
CA ARG A 15 -57.76 -56.67 -44.73
C ARG A 15 -57.78 -57.05 -43.24
N ALA A 16 -57.56 -56.10 -42.34
CA ALA A 16 -57.65 -56.32 -40.90
C ALA A 16 -59.07 -56.72 -40.46
N ARG A 17 -60.11 -56.10 -41.02
CA ARG A 17 -61.52 -56.44 -40.77
C ARG A 17 -61.90 -57.82 -41.31
N ALA A 18 -61.42 -58.20 -42.50
CA ALA A 18 -61.65 -59.53 -43.08
C ALA A 18 -60.96 -60.64 -42.27
N TRP A 19 -59.70 -60.43 -41.89
CA TRP A 19 -58.95 -61.31 -40.99
C TRP A 19 -59.67 -61.46 -39.64
N TRP A 20 -60.08 -60.35 -39.02
CA TRP A 20 -60.84 -60.32 -37.77
C TRP A 20 -62.13 -61.13 -37.87
N ARG A 21 -62.91 -60.97 -38.95
CA ARG A 21 -64.17 -61.71 -39.16
C ARG A 21 -63.96 -63.23 -39.26
N GLY A 22 -62.86 -63.68 -39.88
CA GLY A 22 -62.52 -65.09 -40.11
C GLY A 22 -61.97 -65.87 -38.91
N LEU A 23 -61.63 -65.22 -37.79
CA LEU A 23 -61.18 -65.91 -36.57
C LEU A 23 -62.36 -66.56 -35.81
N SER A 24 -62.14 -67.76 -35.28
CA SER A 24 -63.07 -68.42 -34.34
C SER A 24 -63.22 -67.57 -33.07
N ARG A 25 -64.35 -67.71 -32.35
CA ARG A 25 -64.60 -66.96 -31.10
C ARG A 25 -63.43 -67.07 -30.12
N GLY A 26 -62.82 -68.25 -29.99
CA GLY A 26 -61.63 -68.46 -29.15
C GLY A 26 -60.39 -67.70 -29.61
N ARG A 27 -60.10 -67.64 -30.91
CA ARG A 27 -58.93 -66.91 -31.44
C ARG A 27 -59.10 -65.39 -31.39
N LYS A 28 -60.35 -64.89 -31.49
CA LYS A 28 -60.67 -63.46 -31.26
C LYS A 28 -60.38 -63.04 -29.82
N VAL A 29 -60.81 -63.86 -28.85
CA VAL A 29 -60.52 -63.65 -27.43
C VAL A 29 -59.02 -63.65 -27.17
N LEU A 30 -58.28 -64.63 -27.70
CA LEU A 30 -56.81 -64.70 -27.57
C LEU A 30 -56.10 -63.47 -28.16
N THR A 31 -56.56 -62.96 -29.30
CA THR A 31 -55.97 -61.78 -29.94
C THR A 31 -56.24 -60.50 -29.12
N ILE A 32 -57.45 -60.33 -28.56
CA ILE A 32 -57.75 -59.22 -27.65
C ILE A 32 -56.91 -59.30 -26.39
N LEU A 33 -56.77 -60.49 -25.80
CA LEU A 33 -55.94 -60.70 -24.61
C LEU A 33 -54.46 -60.42 -24.91
N ALA A 34 -53.95 -60.84 -26.06
CA ALA A 34 -52.57 -60.57 -26.47
C ALA A 34 -52.33 -59.07 -26.68
N VAL A 35 -53.20 -58.38 -27.43
CA VAL A 35 -53.09 -56.92 -27.64
C VAL A 35 -53.27 -56.15 -26.32
N GLY A 36 -54.18 -56.60 -25.46
CA GLY A 36 -54.38 -56.03 -24.12
C GLY A 36 -53.16 -56.22 -23.22
N LEU A 37 -52.56 -57.40 -23.23
CA LEU A 37 -51.33 -57.70 -22.48
C LEU A 37 -50.14 -56.91 -23.03
N THR A 38 -49.97 -56.83 -24.35
CA THR A 38 -48.92 -56.00 -24.97
C THR A 38 -49.12 -54.53 -24.63
N GLY A 39 -50.35 -54.01 -24.71
CA GLY A 39 -50.68 -52.65 -24.30
C GLY A 39 -50.40 -52.40 -22.82
N LEU A 40 -50.71 -53.36 -21.95
CA LEU A 40 -50.39 -53.30 -20.52
C LEU A 40 -48.88 -53.28 -20.27
N VAL A 41 -48.12 -54.16 -20.92
CA VAL A 41 -46.66 -54.23 -20.79
C VAL A 41 -46.02 -52.93 -21.27
N LEU A 42 -46.38 -52.46 -22.47
CA LEU A 42 -45.86 -51.20 -23.01
C LEU A 42 -46.25 -49.99 -22.14
N GLY A 43 -47.49 -49.97 -21.63
CA GLY A 43 -47.94 -48.94 -20.69
C GLY A 43 -47.16 -48.96 -19.38
N THR A 44 -46.87 -50.15 -18.84
CA THR A 44 -46.09 -50.31 -17.60
C THR A 44 -44.64 -49.86 -17.80
N ILE A 45 -44.03 -50.20 -18.93
CA ILE A 45 -42.69 -49.71 -19.31
C ILE A 45 -42.71 -48.18 -19.46
N GLY A 46 -43.69 -47.61 -20.14
CA GLY A 46 -43.80 -46.17 -20.30
C GLY A 46 -43.95 -45.42 -18.98
N VAL A 47 -44.77 -45.95 -18.06
CA VAL A 47 -44.91 -45.40 -16.69
C VAL A 47 -43.60 -45.55 -15.90
N TYR A 48 -42.91 -46.68 -16.05
CA TYR A 48 -41.64 -46.93 -15.40
C TYR A 48 -40.57 -45.92 -15.84
N GLU A 49 -40.39 -45.73 -17.15
CA GLU A 49 -39.42 -44.78 -17.72
C GLU A 49 -39.77 -43.33 -17.35
N TYR A 50 -41.05 -42.96 -17.44
CA TYR A 50 -41.49 -41.62 -17.05
C TYR A 50 -41.23 -41.34 -15.57
N SER A 51 -41.50 -42.31 -14.68
CA SER A 51 -41.27 -42.16 -13.23
C SER A 51 -39.79 -42.00 -12.85
N ALA A 52 -38.88 -42.39 -13.73
CA ALA A 52 -37.43 -42.24 -13.58
C ALA A 52 -36.90 -40.91 -14.16
N SER A 53 -37.72 -40.19 -14.91
CA SER A 53 -37.32 -38.98 -15.61
C SER A 53 -37.21 -37.76 -14.68
N PRO A 54 -36.29 -36.81 -14.94
CA PRO A 54 -36.22 -35.54 -14.21
C PRO A 54 -37.53 -34.74 -14.27
N GLY A 55 -38.29 -34.86 -15.37
CA GLY A 55 -39.58 -34.20 -15.54
C GLY A 55 -40.64 -34.68 -14.56
N PHE A 56 -40.67 -35.98 -14.23
CA PHE A 56 -41.54 -36.51 -13.18
C PHE A 56 -41.15 -35.93 -11.81
N CYS A 57 -39.85 -35.89 -11.50
CA CYS A 57 -39.38 -35.28 -10.25
C CYS A 57 -39.77 -33.80 -10.14
N ASN A 58 -39.66 -33.03 -11.22
CA ASN A 58 -40.06 -31.61 -11.29
C ASN A 58 -41.58 -31.39 -11.09
N SER A 59 -42.41 -32.41 -11.33
CA SER A 59 -43.85 -32.33 -11.09
C SER A 59 -44.19 -32.17 -9.59
N CYS A 60 -43.29 -32.61 -8.71
CA CYS A 60 -43.39 -32.40 -7.27
C CYS A 60 -42.87 -31.00 -6.90
N HIS A 61 -43.69 -30.14 -6.29
CA HIS A 61 -43.28 -28.76 -5.98
C HIS A 61 -42.04 -28.67 -5.07
N ILE A 62 -41.82 -29.67 -4.20
CA ILE A 62 -40.70 -29.69 -3.25
C ILE A 62 -39.36 -29.93 -3.95
N MET A 63 -39.41 -30.58 -5.12
CA MET A 63 -38.25 -30.87 -5.94
C MET A 63 -37.88 -29.73 -6.89
N LYS A 64 -38.78 -28.76 -7.13
CA LYS A 64 -38.53 -27.65 -8.07
C LYS A 64 -37.19 -26.93 -7.83
N PRO A 65 -36.83 -26.51 -6.59
CA PRO A 65 -35.55 -25.84 -6.36
C PRO A 65 -34.34 -26.73 -6.69
N TYR A 66 -34.43 -28.03 -6.42
CA TYR A 66 -33.39 -29.02 -6.70
C TYR A 66 -33.27 -29.29 -8.21
N TYR A 67 -34.40 -29.34 -8.91
CA TYR A 67 -34.45 -29.49 -10.36
C TYR A 67 -33.83 -28.28 -11.07
N GLU A 68 -34.14 -27.05 -10.64
CA GLU A 68 -33.51 -25.85 -11.22
C GLU A 68 -31.99 -25.82 -10.96
N ALA A 69 -31.55 -26.19 -9.75
CA ALA A 69 -30.12 -26.31 -9.43
C ALA A 69 -29.41 -27.39 -10.26
N TRP A 70 -30.08 -28.52 -10.50
CA TRP A 70 -29.58 -29.60 -11.35
C TRP A 70 -29.38 -29.16 -12.81
N LYS A 71 -30.32 -28.38 -13.37
CA LYS A 71 -30.21 -27.87 -14.76
C LYS A 71 -28.95 -27.05 -15.00
N THR A 72 -28.48 -26.34 -13.97
CA THR A 72 -27.27 -25.50 -14.05
C THR A 72 -26.00 -26.23 -13.61
N SER A 73 -26.11 -27.48 -13.15
CA SER A 73 -24.98 -28.30 -12.70
C SER A 73 -24.25 -28.97 -13.85
N SER A 74 -23.04 -29.47 -13.57
CA SER A 74 -22.28 -30.31 -14.50
C SER A 74 -22.96 -31.65 -14.81
N HIS A 75 -23.98 -32.04 -14.04
CA HIS A 75 -24.71 -33.31 -14.17
C HIS A 75 -26.11 -33.14 -14.77
N LYS A 76 -26.40 -31.99 -15.40
CA LYS A 76 -27.73 -31.67 -16.01
C LYS A 76 -28.22 -32.66 -17.09
N ASP A 77 -27.34 -33.52 -17.60
CA ASP A 77 -27.68 -34.53 -18.61
C ASP A 77 -27.82 -35.94 -18.00
N VAL A 78 -27.68 -36.06 -16.67
CA VAL A 78 -27.82 -37.30 -15.90
C VAL A 78 -29.18 -37.31 -15.18
N ALA A 79 -29.96 -38.38 -15.36
CA ALA A 79 -31.26 -38.51 -14.70
C ALA A 79 -31.11 -38.62 -13.17
N CYS A 80 -32.03 -38.04 -12.40
CA CYS A 80 -31.94 -37.98 -10.93
C CYS A 80 -31.77 -39.39 -10.29
N VAL A 81 -32.46 -40.39 -10.84
CA VAL A 81 -32.40 -41.77 -10.33
C VAL A 81 -31.04 -42.44 -10.53
N GLU A 82 -30.23 -41.97 -11.47
CA GLU A 82 -28.88 -42.52 -11.70
C GLU A 82 -27.93 -42.18 -10.54
N CYS A 83 -28.24 -41.18 -9.72
CA CYS A 83 -27.48 -40.90 -8.50
C CYS A 83 -28.23 -41.39 -7.26
N HIS A 84 -29.53 -41.10 -7.19
CA HIS A 84 -30.32 -41.35 -5.99
C HIS A 84 -30.76 -42.80 -5.79
N TYR A 85 -30.65 -43.68 -6.80
CA TYR A 85 -30.89 -45.12 -6.64
C TYR A 85 -29.56 -45.87 -6.68
N PRO A 86 -29.23 -46.69 -5.68
CA PRO A 86 -27.97 -47.44 -5.66
C PRO A 86 -27.88 -48.41 -6.85
N PRO A 87 -26.67 -48.64 -7.38
CA PRO A 87 -26.48 -49.55 -8.50
C PRO A 87 -26.77 -51.00 -8.08
N GLY A 88 -27.72 -51.65 -8.75
CA GLY A 88 -28.13 -53.02 -8.44
C GLY A 88 -29.62 -53.23 -8.60
N THR A 89 -30.03 -54.34 -9.21
CA THR A 89 -31.43 -54.57 -9.59
C THR A 89 -32.36 -54.77 -8.40
N GLN A 90 -31.88 -55.34 -7.29
CA GLN A 90 -32.70 -55.57 -6.09
C GLN A 90 -32.92 -54.28 -5.30
N ASP A 91 -31.86 -53.52 -5.03
CA ASP A 91 -31.93 -52.29 -4.25
C ASP A 91 -32.70 -51.19 -5.00
N THR A 92 -32.52 -51.09 -6.32
CA THR A 92 -33.31 -50.17 -7.17
C THR A 92 -34.82 -50.44 -7.07
N LEU A 93 -35.24 -51.70 -6.97
CA LEU A 93 -36.66 -52.06 -6.82
C LEU A 93 -37.17 -51.71 -5.42
N ILE A 94 -36.41 -51.99 -4.37
CA ILE A 94 -36.75 -51.62 -2.98
C ILE A 94 -36.96 -50.11 -2.87
N HIS A 95 -36.03 -49.31 -3.42
CA HIS A 95 -36.14 -47.86 -3.40
C HIS A 95 -37.33 -47.35 -4.24
N LYS A 96 -37.68 -47.99 -5.36
CA LYS A 96 -38.91 -47.66 -6.11
C LYS A 96 -40.17 -47.91 -5.28
N PHE A 97 -40.25 -49.03 -4.55
CA PHE A 97 -41.38 -49.30 -3.65
C PHE A 97 -41.44 -48.31 -2.47
N GLN A 98 -40.29 -47.97 -1.87
CA GLN A 98 -40.22 -46.95 -0.82
C GLN A 98 -40.67 -45.58 -1.31
N ASN A 99 -40.38 -45.22 -2.56
CA ASN A 99 -40.78 -43.93 -3.15
C ASN A 99 -42.29 -43.81 -3.40
N ILE A 100 -43.04 -44.90 -3.43
CA ILE A 100 -44.52 -44.84 -3.39
C ILE A 100 -44.99 -44.11 -2.13
N SER A 101 -44.28 -44.27 -1.00
CA SER A 101 -44.58 -43.53 0.22
C SER A 101 -44.35 -42.02 0.09
N GLN A 102 -43.43 -41.58 -0.77
CA GLN A 102 -43.18 -40.17 -1.03
C GLN A 102 -44.28 -39.56 -1.90
N VAL A 103 -44.77 -40.32 -2.90
CA VAL A 103 -45.95 -39.95 -3.67
C VAL A 103 -47.17 -39.84 -2.77
N ALA A 104 -47.36 -40.80 -1.85
CA ALA A 104 -48.44 -40.73 -0.86
C ALA A 104 -48.32 -39.48 0.02
N LYS A 105 -47.14 -39.21 0.60
CA LYS A 105 -46.87 -38.00 1.40
C LYS A 105 -47.11 -36.70 0.63
N PHE A 106 -46.76 -36.66 -0.66
CA PHE A 106 -47.01 -35.51 -1.53
C PHE A 106 -48.52 -35.26 -1.72
N VAL A 107 -49.28 -36.32 -2.00
CA VAL A 107 -50.75 -36.25 -2.16
C VAL A 107 -51.43 -35.87 -0.84
N THR A 108 -50.99 -36.44 0.29
CA THR A 108 -51.55 -36.16 1.62
C THR A 108 -51.01 -34.88 2.26
N ARG A 109 -50.05 -34.20 1.63
CA ARG A 109 -49.35 -33.00 2.14
C ARG A 109 -48.66 -33.21 3.50
N THR A 110 -48.19 -34.42 3.78
CA THR A 110 -47.51 -34.79 5.03
C THR A 110 -45.99 -34.91 4.88
N TYR A 111 -45.42 -34.25 3.87
CA TYR A 111 -43.98 -34.21 3.61
C TYR A 111 -43.28 -33.15 4.46
N GLY A 112 -42.01 -33.39 4.82
CA GLY A 112 -41.16 -32.40 5.48
C GLY A 112 -40.64 -31.36 4.48
N SER A 113 -40.28 -30.16 4.94
CA SER A 113 -39.79 -29.06 4.10
C SER A 113 -38.34 -29.21 3.62
N LYS A 114 -37.62 -30.22 4.10
CA LYS A 114 -36.20 -30.49 3.79
C LYS A 114 -36.06 -31.94 3.29
N PRO A 115 -36.23 -32.20 1.98
CA PRO A 115 -35.96 -33.53 1.44
C PRO A 115 -34.47 -33.84 1.59
N TYR A 116 -34.16 -35.05 1.98
CA TYR A 116 -32.81 -35.56 2.16
C TYR A 116 -32.69 -36.90 1.44
N ALA A 117 -31.57 -37.11 0.78
CA ALA A 117 -31.28 -38.35 0.09
C ALA A 117 -29.81 -38.69 0.30
N GLU A 118 -29.56 -39.93 0.70
CA GLU A 118 -28.22 -40.49 0.84
C GLU A 118 -27.80 -41.05 -0.51
N ILE A 119 -26.62 -40.66 -1.00
CA ILE A 119 -26.07 -41.14 -2.27
C ILE A 119 -24.85 -42.01 -1.97
N GLU A 120 -24.84 -43.21 -2.52
CA GLU A 120 -23.71 -44.12 -2.37
C GLU A 120 -22.59 -43.83 -3.37
N ASP A 121 -21.34 -44.04 -2.96
CA ASP A 121 -20.17 -43.91 -3.84
C ASP A 121 -20.27 -44.81 -5.07
N GLY A 122 -20.92 -45.97 -4.93
CA GLY A 122 -21.22 -46.86 -6.05
C GLY A 122 -22.08 -46.19 -7.13
N SER A 123 -22.98 -45.27 -6.76
CA SER A 123 -23.75 -44.50 -7.74
C SER A 123 -22.88 -43.57 -8.55
N CYS A 124 -21.86 -42.96 -7.95
CA CYS A 124 -20.90 -42.11 -8.65
C CYS A 124 -19.97 -42.92 -9.56
N LEU A 125 -19.54 -44.10 -9.09
CA LEU A 125 -18.58 -44.99 -9.75
C LEU A 125 -19.22 -46.04 -10.67
N ARG A 126 -20.52 -45.92 -10.96
CA ARG A 126 -21.23 -46.84 -11.86
C ARG A 126 -20.69 -46.74 -13.28
N SER A 127 -20.91 -47.81 -14.05
CA SER A 127 -20.54 -47.85 -15.47
C SER A 127 -21.18 -46.69 -16.23
N GLY A 128 -20.37 -45.96 -17.01
CA GLY A 128 -20.80 -44.77 -17.75
C GLY A 128 -20.70 -43.44 -17.00
N CYS A 129 -20.31 -43.44 -15.71
CA CYS A 129 -20.10 -42.23 -14.90
C CYS A 129 -18.60 -42.01 -14.59
N HIS A 130 -18.18 -42.05 -13.32
CA HIS A 130 -16.78 -41.81 -12.94
C HIS A 130 -15.96 -43.11 -12.86
N SER A 131 -14.78 -43.14 -13.49
CA SER A 131 -13.85 -44.25 -13.34
C SER A 131 -13.00 -44.11 -12.07
N THR A 132 -12.69 -45.23 -11.40
CA THR A 132 -11.82 -45.26 -10.21
C THR A 132 -10.40 -44.75 -10.47
N ARG A 133 -9.92 -44.79 -11.72
CA ARG A 133 -8.65 -44.16 -12.15
C ARG A 133 -8.60 -42.66 -11.85
N LEU A 134 -9.75 -41.98 -11.81
CA LEU A 134 -9.81 -40.54 -11.48
C LEU A 134 -9.46 -40.25 -10.01
N LEU A 135 -9.38 -41.29 -9.18
CA LEU A 135 -8.94 -41.18 -7.79
C LEU A 135 -7.41 -41.15 -7.64
N GLU A 136 -6.66 -41.37 -8.72
CA GLU A 136 -5.20 -41.39 -8.72
C GLU A 136 -4.62 -40.06 -9.19
N GLY A 137 -3.73 -39.47 -8.38
CA GLY A 137 -2.97 -38.29 -8.72
C GLY A 137 -3.65 -36.96 -8.35
N LYS A 138 -2.97 -35.86 -8.69
CA LYS A 138 -3.43 -34.51 -8.39
C LYS A 138 -4.30 -33.97 -9.52
N VAL A 139 -5.44 -33.39 -9.16
CA VAL A 139 -6.32 -32.62 -10.04
C VAL A 139 -6.24 -31.14 -9.68
N THR A 140 -6.48 -30.28 -10.67
CA THR A 140 -6.61 -28.85 -10.45
C THR A 140 -8.08 -28.49 -10.28
N PHE A 141 -8.43 -28.09 -9.06
CA PHE A 141 -9.68 -27.45 -8.72
C PHE A 141 -9.59 -25.94 -8.94
N LYS A 142 -10.74 -25.25 -8.91
CA LYS A 142 -10.92 -23.81 -9.15
C LYS A 142 -9.70 -22.96 -8.80
N ARG A 143 -9.36 -22.01 -9.69
CA ARG A 143 -8.29 -21.00 -9.46
C ARG A 143 -6.90 -21.62 -9.18
N GLY A 144 -6.63 -22.81 -9.70
CA GLY A 144 -5.31 -23.44 -9.59
C GLY A 144 -5.07 -24.24 -8.31
N ILE A 145 -6.13 -24.51 -7.52
CA ILE A 145 -6.02 -25.30 -6.29
C ILE A 145 -5.68 -26.75 -6.63
N LEU A 146 -4.60 -27.28 -6.06
CA LEU A 146 -4.22 -28.68 -6.20
C LEU A 146 -4.98 -29.53 -5.19
N PHE A 147 -5.58 -30.63 -5.67
CA PHE A 147 -6.29 -31.60 -4.83
C PHE A 147 -5.94 -33.02 -5.23
N ASP A 148 -5.87 -33.94 -4.27
CA ASP A 148 -5.57 -35.36 -4.50
C ASP A 148 -6.65 -36.22 -3.82
N HIS A 149 -7.33 -37.07 -4.60
CA HIS A 149 -8.42 -37.91 -4.09
C HIS A 149 -7.93 -39.09 -3.24
N ALA A 150 -6.76 -39.65 -3.54
CA ALA A 150 -6.25 -40.85 -2.89
C ALA A 150 -6.13 -40.71 -1.35
N PRO A 151 -5.49 -39.66 -0.80
CA PRO A 151 -5.38 -39.51 0.65
C PRO A 151 -6.70 -39.15 1.34
N HIS A 152 -7.73 -38.71 0.60
CA HIS A 152 -9.02 -38.28 1.16
C HIS A 152 -10.09 -39.37 1.12
N ILE A 153 -10.16 -40.13 0.03
CA ILE A 153 -11.22 -41.13 -0.20
C ILE A 153 -10.73 -42.56 0.07
N GLN A 154 -9.49 -42.89 -0.33
CA GLN A 154 -9.00 -44.27 -0.21
C GLN A 154 -8.40 -44.59 1.17
N GLN A 155 -8.11 -43.56 1.96
CA GLN A 155 -7.39 -43.71 3.22
C GLN A 155 -8.21 -43.14 4.37
N GLU A 156 -8.21 -43.82 5.50
CA GLU A 156 -8.75 -43.27 6.73
C GLU A 156 -7.84 -42.16 7.25
N ARG A 157 -8.42 -40.98 7.49
CA ARG A 157 -7.69 -39.81 7.98
C ARG A 157 -8.34 -39.29 9.26
N ARG A 158 -7.59 -39.36 10.36
CA ARG A 158 -8.00 -38.85 11.69
C ARG A 158 -9.30 -39.50 12.19
N GLY A 159 -9.45 -40.82 12.01
CA GLY A 159 -10.65 -41.54 12.46
C GLY A 159 -11.86 -41.35 11.55
N ARG A 160 -11.65 -41.00 10.27
CA ARG A 160 -12.74 -40.62 9.35
C ARG A 160 -12.52 -41.24 7.99
N HIS A 161 -13.59 -41.81 7.44
CA HIS A 161 -13.67 -42.26 6.07
C HIS A 161 -14.59 -41.30 5.32
N LEU A 162 -14.05 -40.62 4.29
CA LEU A 162 -14.83 -39.68 3.50
C LEU A 162 -15.42 -40.38 2.28
N ARG A 163 -16.57 -39.86 1.84
CA ARG A 163 -17.27 -40.29 0.62
C ARG A 163 -17.11 -39.26 -0.47
N CYS A 164 -17.50 -39.60 -1.69
CA CYS A 164 -17.60 -38.67 -2.81
C CYS A 164 -18.46 -37.46 -2.41
N THR A 165 -19.62 -37.70 -1.79
CA THR A 165 -20.58 -36.67 -1.35
C THR A 165 -20.12 -35.82 -0.16
N SER A 166 -19.10 -36.27 0.58
CA SER A 166 -18.50 -35.46 1.64
C SER A 166 -17.93 -34.15 1.10
N CYS A 167 -17.51 -34.15 -0.18
CA CYS A 167 -17.09 -32.94 -0.90
C CYS A 167 -18.07 -32.57 -2.00
N HIS A 168 -18.53 -33.54 -2.81
CA HIS A 168 -19.48 -33.35 -3.91
C HIS A 168 -20.93 -33.38 -3.40
N GLY A 169 -21.32 -32.37 -2.65
CA GLY A 169 -22.63 -32.31 -2.00
C GLY A 169 -23.51 -31.17 -2.51
N GLN A 170 -24.68 -31.05 -1.90
CA GLN A 170 -25.53 -29.87 -2.01
C GLN A 170 -25.48 -29.09 -0.69
N MET A 171 -24.44 -28.27 -0.53
CA MET A 171 -24.22 -27.47 0.69
C MET A 171 -24.88 -26.09 0.66
N VAL A 172 -25.14 -25.54 -0.52
CA VAL A 172 -25.73 -24.21 -0.72
C VAL A 172 -27.01 -24.33 -1.54
N ILE A 173 -28.04 -23.57 -1.18
CA ILE A 173 -29.29 -23.49 -1.94
C ILE A 173 -28.99 -22.92 -3.33
N GLY A 174 -29.41 -23.64 -4.37
CA GLY A 174 -29.24 -23.22 -5.77
C GLY A 174 -28.17 -23.98 -6.56
N ASN A 175 -27.29 -24.73 -5.88
CA ASN A 175 -26.31 -25.61 -6.53
C ASN A 175 -26.67 -27.08 -6.29
N HIS A 176 -26.29 -27.95 -7.23
CA HIS A 176 -26.54 -29.39 -7.12
C HIS A 176 -25.25 -30.15 -7.45
N MET A 177 -24.78 -30.97 -6.50
CA MET A 177 -23.55 -31.76 -6.61
C MET A 177 -22.32 -30.91 -6.98
N GLU A 178 -21.97 -29.98 -6.11
CA GLU A 178 -20.80 -29.10 -6.28
C GLU A 178 -19.83 -29.26 -5.11
N VAL A 179 -18.53 -29.11 -5.39
CA VAL A 179 -17.49 -29.01 -4.36
C VAL A 179 -17.43 -27.59 -3.81
N THR A 180 -17.67 -27.43 -2.52
CA THR A 180 -17.49 -26.16 -1.81
C THR A 180 -16.11 -26.10 -1.17
N GLU A 181 -15.39 -25.01 -1.42
CA GLU A 181 -14.05 -24.73 -0.87
C GLU A 181 -14.02 -24.77 0.66
N SER A 182 -15.11 -24.37 1.30
CA SER A 182 -15.22 -24.33 2.76
C SER A 182 -14.99 -25.69 3.41
N THR A 183 -15.42 -26.79 2.78
CA THR A 183 -15.21 -28.17 3.28
C THR A 183 -13.72 -28.47 3.46
N CYS A 184 -12.87 -28.00 2.54
CA CYS A 184 -11.42 -28.14 2.65
C CYS A 184 -10.89 -27.40 3.89
N PHE A 185 -11.33 -26.15 4.07
CA PHE A 185 -10.88 -25.30 5.17
C PHE A 185 -11.27 -25.87 6.53
N LEU A 186 -12.44 -26.49 6.65
CA LEU A 186 -12.91 -27.09 7.89
C LEU A 186 -11.93 -28.16 8.41
N CYS A 187 -11.39 -29.01 7.54
CA CYS A 187 -10.44 -30.04 7.96
C CYS A 187 -9.02 -29.50 8.12
N HIS A 188 -8.57 -28.64 7.20
CA HIS A 188 -7.19 -28.18 7.15
C HIS A 188 -6.90 -27.03 8.11
N PHE A 189 -7.89 -26.21 8.49
CA PHE A 189 -7.69 -25.02 9.33
C PHE A 189 -8.28 -25.14 10.74
N LYS A 190 -9.26 -26.03 11.00
CA LYS A 190 -9.86 -26.19 12.34
C LYS A 190 -8.81 -26.59 13.37
N GLY A 191 -8.65 -25.75 14.40
CA GLY A 191 -7.64 -25.92 15.45
C GLY A 191 -6.21 -25.68 14.97
N LYS A 192 -6.02 -25.00 13.84
CA LYS A 192 -4.73 -24.62 13.26
C LYS A 192 -4.48 -23.10 13.23
N MET A 193 -5.41 -22.35 13.80
CA MET A 193 -5.32 -20.91 13.97
C MET A 193 -5.04 -20.63 15.45
N GLU A 194 -3.81 -20.22 15.76
CA GLU A 194 -3.42 -19.78 17.10
C GLU A 194 -3.02 -18.31 17.06
N ALA A 195 -3.79 -17.47 17.76
CA ALA A 195 -3.66 -16.01 17.70
C ALA A 195 -3.66 -15.47 16.26
N ARG A 196 -2.49 -15.14 15.71
CA ARG A 196 -2.30 -14.59 14.36
C ARG A 196 -1.51 -15.51 13.43
N GLN A 197 -1.27 -16.75 13.85
CA GLN A 197 -0.54 -17.75 13.08
C GLN A 197 -1.52 -18.80 12.57
N LEU A 198 -1.41 -19.11 11.28
CA LEU A 198 -2.13 -20.18 10.62
C LEU A 198 -1.10 -21.22 10.18
N GLU A 199 -1.18 -22.43 10.75
CA GLU A 199 -0.36 -23.57 10.36
C GLU A 199 -1.25 -24.67 9.78
N PRO A 200 -1.71 -24.51 8.53
CA PRO A 200 -2.70 -25.40 7.96
C PRO A 200 -2.14 -26.81 7.83
N LEU A 201 -3.00 -27.81 7.93
CA LEU A 201 -2.60 -29.20 7.79
C LEU A 201 -1.92 -29.43 6.42
N GLY A 202 -0.62 -29.76 6.43
CA GLY A 202 0.19 -29.96 5.23
C GLY A 202 0.77 -28.68 4.59
N GLY A 203 0.55 -27.51 5.19
CA GLY A 203 1.08 -26.22 4.72
C GLY A 203 0.28 -25.61 3.57
N CYS A 204 0.50 -24.32 3.30
CA CYS A 204 -0.22 -23.58 2.26
C CYS A 204 0.00 -24.15 0.86
N GLN A 205 1.20 -24.70 0.62
CA GLN A 205 1.62 -25.25 -0.67
C GLN A 205 0.98 -26.59 -1.03
N LEU A 206 0.26 -27.21 -0.08
CA LEU A 206 -0.52 -28.40 -0.37
C LEU A 206 -1.60 -28.10 -1.42
N CYS A 207 -2.22 -26.93 -1.31
CA CYS A 207 -3.31 -26.48 -2.16
C CYS A 207 -2.87 -25.44 -3.19
N HIS A 208 -1.90 -24.57 -2.89
CA HIS A 208 -1.53 -23.46 -3.76
C HIS A 208 -0.07 -23.52 -4.19
N THR A 209 0.21 -23.37 -5.48
CA THR A 209 1.54 -22.99 -5.96
C THR A 209 1.67 -21.47 -5.93
N PHE A 210 2.84 -20.97 -5.56
CA PHE A 210 3.13 -19.54 -5.68
C PHE A 210 3.63 -19.22 -7.11
N PRO A 211 3.36 -18.01 -7.63
CA PRO A 211 3.85 -17.59 -8.94
C PRO A 211 5.37 -17.63 -9.06
N ASP A 212 5.89 -18.03 -10.22
CA ASP A 212 7.32 -17.94 -10.55
C ASP A 212 7.68 -16.65 -11.31
N TRP A 213 6.70 -15.82 -11.66
CA TRP A 213 6.88 -14.53 -12.32
C TRP A 213 6.94 -13.35 -11.34
N ASP A 214 7.55 -12.26 -11.81
CA ASP A 214 7.60 -10.98 -11.09
C ASP A 214 6.21 -10.34 -11.03
N ILE A 215 5.79 -9.94 -9.84
CA ILE A 215 4.62 -9.09 -9.62
C ILE A 215 5.05 -7.68 -9.24
N GLN A 216 4.26 -6.68 -9.61
CA GLN A 216 4.51 -5.31 -9.23
C GLN A 216 3.84 -5.03 -7.88
N VAL A 217 4.61 -4.56 -6.90
CA VAL A 217 4.12 -4.16 -5.58
C VAL A 217 4.63 -2.74 -5.30
N GLY A 218 3.72 -1.76 -5.42
CA GLY A 218 4.11 -0.34 -5.46
C GLY A 218 5.06 -0.07 -6.62
N ASN A 219 6.21 0.54 -6.32
CA ASN A 219 7.26 0.82 -7.31
C ASN A 219 8.32 -0.30 -7.42
N SER A 220 8.17 -1.40 -6.69
CA SER A 220 9.14 -2.51 -6.69
C SER A 220 8.60 -3.74 -7.41
N LYS A 221 9.49 -4.48 -8.05
CA LYS A 221 9.22 -5.84 -8.52
C LYS A 221 9.42 -6.81 -7.36
N PHE A 222 8.51 -7.75 -7.22
CA PHE A 222 8.54 -8.78 -6.19
C PHE A 222 8.36 -10.15 -6.82
N ASN A 223 9.25 -11.09 -6.50
CA ASN A 223 9.17 -12.46 -7.02
C ASN A 223 9.01 -13.46 -5.87
N HIS A 224 7.92 -14.24 -5.87
CA HIS A 224 7.65 -15.18 -4.78
C HIS A 224 8.69 -16.30 -4.69
N GLN A 225 9.33 -16.71 -5.79
CA GLN A 225 10.39 -17.72 -5.77
C GLN A 225 11.61 -17.24 -4.99
N GLU A 226 11.93 -15.95 -5.02
CA GLU A 226 13.05 -15.39 -4.27
C GLU A 226 12.81 -15.45 -2.76
N TYR A 227 11.58 -15.14 -2.31
CA TYR A 227 11.24 -15.07 -0.90
C TYR A 227 10.72 -16.40 -0.34
N ALA A 228 9.61 -16.93 -0.87
CA ALA A 228 9.03 -18.18 -0.39
C ALA A 228 9.83 -19.41 -0.82
N GLY A 229 10.43 -19.37 -2.02
CA GLY A 229 11.24 -20.47 -2.56
C GLY A 229 12.64 -20.52 -1.97
N ALA A 230 13.49 -19.52 -2.26
CA ALA A 230 14.90 -19.53 -1.91
C ALA A 230 15.17 -19.16 -0.45
N ARG A 231 14.44 -18.17 0.10
CA ARG A 231 14.60 -17.72 1.50
C ARG A 231 13.64 -18.38 2.48
N HIS A 232 12.71 -19.21 2.02
CA HIS A 232 11.70 -19.88 2.84
C HIS A 232 10.87 -18.93 3.72
N VAL A 233 10.62 -17.71 3.24
CA VAL A 233 9.79 -16.73 3.94
C VAL A 233 8.36 -17.24 4.02
N SER A 234 7.82 -17.28 5.24
CA SER A 234 6.49 -17.80 5.45
C SER A 234 5.40 -16.94 4.81
N CYS A 235 4.40 -17.58 4.20
CA CYS A 235 3.35 -16.88 3.46
C CYS A 235 2.58 -15.88 4.34
N GLN A 236 2.33 -16.25 5.60
CA GLN A 236 1.64 -15.41 6.58
C GLN A 236 2.43 -14.17 7.03
N ASN A 237 3.68 -13.99 6.60
CA ASN A 237 4.42 -12.75 6.86
C ASN A 237 3.94 -11.60 5.95
N CYS A 238 3.22 -11.91 4.87
CA CYS A 238 2.65 -10.95 3.93
C CYS A 238 1.13 -11.17 3.73
N HIS A 239 0.68 -12.44 3.76
CA HIS A 239 -0.73 -12.80 3.63
C HIS A 239 -1.37 -13.04 4.99
N HIS A 240 -1.78 -11.95 5.62
CA HIS A 240 -2.42 -11.96 6.94
C HIS A 240 -3.92 -12.25 6.87
N ASP A 241 -4.49 -12.73 7.98
CA ASP A 241 -5.95 -12.95 8.16
C ASP A 241 -6.63 -13.75 7.04
N VAL A 242 -5.85 -14.59 6.36
CA VAL A 242 -6.34 -15.36 5.21
C VAL A 242 -7.39 -16.38 5.59
N ALA A 243 -7.56 -16.70 6.87
CA ALA A 243 -8.57 -17.59 7.40
C ALA A 243 -9.35 -16.92 8.53
N GLN A 244 -10.68 -17.06 8.52
CA GLN A 244 -11.58 -16.49 9.52
C GLN A 244 -12.65 -17.50 9.94
N GLY A 245 -12.94 -17.57 11.24
CA GLY A 245 -13.82 -18.58 11.83
C GLY A 245 -13.01 -19.75 12.41
N ASP A 246 -13.62 -20.58 13.24
CA ASP A 246 -12.94 -21.67 13.98
C ASP A 246 -13.44 -23.07 13.61
N GLY A 247 -14.52 -23.16 12.83
CA GLY A 247 -15.16 -24.42 12.49
C GLY A 247 -15.69 -25.17 13.71
N HIS A 248 -16.05 -24.45 14.78
CA HIS A 248 -16.62 -25.04 15.99
C HIS A 248 -17.93 -25.79 15.67
N ALA A 249 -18.10 -26.97 16.28
CA ALA A 249 -19.37 -27.67 16.28
C ALA A 249 -19.97 -27.59 17.67
N SER A 250 -21.19 -27.10 17.77
CA SER A 250 -21.85 -26.91 19.06
C SER A 250 -22.83 -28.06 19.35
N PRO A 251 -22.91 -28.56 20.60
CA PRO A 251 -23.82 -29.64 20.99
C PRO A 251 -25.29 -29.32 20.73
N GLU A 252 -25.66 -28.03 20.75
CA GLU A 252 -27.04 -27.59 20.59
C GLU A 252 -27.61 -27.95 19.22
N ARG A 253 -26.76 -28.06 18.19
CA ARG A 253 -27.17 -28.47 16.84
C ARG A 253 -27.63 -29.93 16.78
N CYS A 254 -27.27 -30.76 17.75
CA CYS A 254 -27.74 -32.14 17.82
C CYS A 254 -29.26 -32.22 18.04
N PHE A 255 -29.85 -31.21 18.70
CA PHE A 255 -31.28 -31.15 18.99
C PHE A 255 -32.17 -30.95 17.75
N ASP A 256 -31.58 -30.56 16.62
CA ASP A 256 -32.32 -30.46 15.35
C ASP A 256 -32.81 -31.83 14.85
N CYS A 257 -32.18 -32.93 15.30
CA CYS A 257 -32.48 -34.29 14.85
C CYS A 257 -32.63 -35.30 16.00
N HIS A 258 -31.90 -35.13 17.11
CA HIS A 258 -31.89 -36.06 18.24
C HIS A 258 -32.51 -35.40 19.47
N ASN A 259 -33.42 -36.10 20.15
CA ASN A 259 -34.06 -35.65 21.39
C ASN A 259 -33.81 -36.60 22.57
N GLN A 260 -32.82 -37.49 22.46
CA GLN A 260 -32.48 -38.53 23.44
C GLN A 260 -31.14 -38.21 24.11
N PRO A 261 -31.07 -38.06 25.45
CA PRO A 261 -29.84 -37.71 26.17
C PRO A 261 -28.67 -38.67 25.92
N GLU A 262 -28.94 -39.97 25.81
CA GLU A 262 -27.91 -41.01 25.65
C GLU A 262 -27.12 -40.86 24.34
N LYS A 263 -27.75 -40.25 23.32
CA LYS A 263 -27.09 -39.93 22.05
C LYS A 263 -26.23 -38.68 22.15
N LEU A 264 -26.59 -37.74 23.03
CA LEU A 264 -25.85 -36.50 23.26
C LEU A 264 -24.61 -36.74 24.12
N ASP A 265 -24.64 -37.72 25.02
CA ASP A 265 -23.48 -38.13 25.82
C ASP A 265 -22.30 -38.60 24.96
N LYS A 266 -22.57 -39.03 23.71
CA LYS A 266 -21.56 -39.42 22.73
C LYS A 266 -20.92 -38.23 22.00
N PHE A 267 -21.26 -36.99 22.33
CA PHE A 267 -20.77 -35.81 21.62
C PHE A 267 -19.23 -35.68 21.61
N SER A 268 -18.56 -36.14 22.67
CA SER A 268 -17.09 -36.10 22.76
C SER A 268 -16.40 -37.17 21.91
N ASP A 269 -17.12 -38.22 21.49
CA ASP A 269 -16.59 -39.30 20.64
C ASP A 269 -16.62 -38.89 19.16
N THR A 270 -15.60 -38.11 18.77
CA THR A 270 -15.57 -37.54 17.42
C THR A 270 -15.46 -38.59 16.32
N THR A 271 -14.83 -39.74 16.55
CA THR A 271 -14.72 -40.82 15.56
C THR A 271 -16.09 -41.43 15.31
N PHE A 272 -16.79 -41.80 16.40
CA PHE A 272 -18.16 -42.32 16.32
C PHE A 272 -19.12 -41.36 15.62
N LEU A 273 -19.04 -40.06 15.95
CA LEU A 273 -19.91 -39.05 15.35
C LEU A 273 -19.70 -38.93 13.83
N HIS A 274 -18.45 -38.87 13.37
CA HIS A 274 -18.17 -38.75 11.93
C HIS A 274 -18.51 -40.05 11.20
N ASP A 275 -18.24 -41.21 11.79
CA ASP A 275 -18.61 -42.48 11.16
C ASP A 275 -20.12 -42.61 11.00
N SER A 276 -20.87 -42.42 12.09
CA SER A 276 -22.33 -42.57 12.07
C SER A 276 -23.00 -41.54 11.17
N HIS A 277 -22.56 -40.28 11.20
CA HIS A 277 -23.26 -39.21 10.47
C HIS A 277 -22.69 -38.98 9.07
N VAL A 278 -21.38 -38.89 8.91
CA VAL A 278 -20.75 -38.54 7.62
C VAL A 278 -20.52 -39.78 6.76
N THR A 279 -19.89 -40.83 7.31
CA THR A 279 -19.54 -42.04 6.56
C THR A 279 -20.79 -42.87 6.21
N GLN A 280 -21.64 -43.15 7.20
CA GLN A 280 -22.77 -44.05 7.00
C GLN A 280 -23.99 -43.34 6.42
N HIS A 281 -24.24 -42.08 6.83
CA HIS A 281 -25.48 -41.38 6.54
C HIS A 281 -25.35 -40.09 5.74
N ASP A 282 -24.17 -39.75 5.20
CA ASP A 282 -23.94 -38.60 4.28
C ASP A 282 -24.29 -37.20 4.86
N VAL A 283 -24.31 -37.05 6.18
CA VAL A 283 -24.68 -35.78 6.82
C VAL A 283 -23.60 -34.73 6.56
N GLY A 284 -23.96 -33.67 5.83
CA GLY A 284 -23.05 -32.58 5.48
C GLY A 284 -22.44 -31.86 6.70
N CYS A 285 -21.16 -31.50 6.60
CA CYS A 285 -20.34 -31.02 7.72
C CYS A 285 -20.92 -29.78 8.42
N TYR A 286 -21.49 -28.85 7.66
CA TYR A 286 -22.04 -27.59 8.17
C TYR A 286 -23.37 -27.71 8.91
N ARG A 287 -23.96 -28.91 8.94
CA ARG A 287 -25.05 -29.20 9.90
C ARG A 287 -24.54 -29.08 11.33
N CYS A 288 -23.29 -29.48 11.58
CA CYS A 288 -22.67 -29.43 12.91
C CYS A 288 -21.67 -28.29 13.04
N HIS A 289 -20.86 -28.01 12.02
CA HIS A 289 -19.77 -27.05 12.08
C HIS A 289 -20.17 -25.63 11.63
N THR A 290 -19.53 -24.61 12.21
CA THR A 290 -19.51 -23.24 11.68
C THR A 290 -18.61 -23.15 10.46
N GLU A 291 -18.83 -22.13 9.62
CA GLU A 291 -18.03 -21.91 8.43
C GLU A 291 -16.65 -21.32 8.77
N ILE A 292 -15.60 -21.83 8.12
CA ILE A 292 -14.30 -21.18 8.04
C ILE A 292 -14.19 -20.57 6.66
N ARG A 293 -13.94 -19.26 6.59
CA ARG A 293 -13.75 -18.53 5.33
C ARG A 293 -12.27 -18.37 5.05
N HIS A 294 -11.87 -18.58 3.80
CA HIS A 294 -10.49 -18.38 3.34
C HIS A 294 -10.47 -17.43 2.15
N HIS A 295 -9.78 -16.30 2.28
CA HIS A 295 -9.60 -15.36 1.18
C HIS A 295 -8.45 -14.39 1.48
N LEU A 296 -7.84 -13.83 0.42
CA LEU A 296 -6.93 -12.70 0.58
C LEU A 296 -7.75 -11.46 0.96
N THR A 297 -7.44 -10.83 2.08
CA THR A 297 -7.94 -9.49 2.41
C THR A 297 -7.12 -8.46 1.64
N GLY A 298 -7.77 -7.54 0.92
CA GLY A 298 -7.08 -6.43 0.24
C GLY A 298 -6.44 -5.44 1.22
N ALA A 299 -5.53 -4.60 0.72
CA ALA A 299 -4.61 -3.69 1.43
C ALA A 299 -5.22 -2.66 2.40
N THR A 300 -6.52 -2.66 2.62
CA THR A 300 -7.21 -1.73 3.51
C THR A 300 -8.07 -2.48 4.51
N ARG A 301 -7.44 -2.88 5.61
CA ARG A 301 -8.18 -3.16 6.85
C ARG A 301 -8.02 -1.95 7.77
N PRO A 302 -9.09 -1.46 8.41
CA PRO A 302 -8.95 -0.62 9.59
C PRO A 302 -8.26 -1.46 10.68
N LEU A 303 -7.04 -1.09 11.03
CA LEU A 303 -6.30 -1.64 12.17
C LEU A 303 -7.01 -1.22 13.47
N GLU A 304 -8.17 -1.81 13.81
CA GLU A 304 -8.76 -1.70 15.16
C GLU A 304 -9.98 -2.63 15.34
N PRO A 305 -9.94 -3.56 16.31
CA PRO A 305 -11.13 -3.95 17.06
C PRO A 305 -11.45 -2.87 18.12
N ALA A 306 -12.65 -2.94 18.70
CA ALA A 306 -13.22 -2.01 19.69
C ALA A 306 -12.50 -1.94 21.06
N CYS A 307 -11.16 -1.99 21.08
CA CYS A 307 -10.32 -1.79 22.27
C CYS A 307 -10.21 -0.30 22.66
N SER A 308 -10.57 0.62 21.76
CA SER A 308 -10.53 2.07 21.96
C SER A 308 -11.42 2.55 23.11
N GLN A 309 -12.38 1.73 23.56
CA GLN A 309 -13.22 2.01 24.72
C GLN A 309 -12.45 1.96 26.05
N CYS A 310 -11.32 1.23 26.12
CA CYS A 310 -10.49 1.12 27.32
C CYS A 310 -9.02 1.51 27.09
N HIS A 311 -8.54 1.52 25.84
CA HIS A 311 -7.17 1.88 25.47
C HIS A 311 -7.17 2.90 24.33
N GLU A 312 -7.17 4.19 24.66
CA GLU A 312 -7.05 5.25 23.66
C GLU A 312 -5.64 5.28 23.04
N ALA A 313 -5.60 5.28 21.71
CA ALA A 313 -4.48 5.72 20.86
C ALA A 313 -3.10 5.07 21.11
N LYS A 314 -3.00 3.92 21.79
CA LYS A 314 -1.72 3.31 22.19
C LYS A 314 -0.74 3.04 21.03
N HIS A 315 -1.25 2.82 19.82
CA HIS A 315 -0.45 2.48 18.64
C HIS A 315 -0.50 3.53 17.52
N ASN A 316 -1.10 4.71 17.76
CA ASN A 316 -1.33 5.69 16.69
C ASN A 316 -0.02 6.20 16.08
N ALA A 317 0.97 6.59 16.90
CA ALA A 317 2.21 7.14 16.38
C ALA A 317 3.05 6.12 15.58
N PRO A 318 3.31 4.89 16.06
CA PRO A 318 3.97 3.86 15.24
C PRO A 318 3.20 3.53 13.95
N ARG A 319 1.85 3.49 14.02
CA ARG A 319 1.00 3.25 12.85
C ARG A 319 1.11 4.39 11.84
N ASP A 320 0.95 5.63 12.27
CA ASP A 320 0.98 6.78 11.37
C ASP A 320 2.39 7.01 10.80
N MET A 321 3.44 6.67 11.56
CA MET A 321 4.81 6.57 11.05
C MET A 321 4.92 5.50 9.95
N PHE A 322 4.44 4.27 10.20
CA PHE A 322 4.47 3.16 9.23
C PHE A 322 3.71 3.48 7.94
N LEU A 323 2.53 4.11 8.07
CA LEU A 323 1.70 4.58 6.96
C LEU A 323 2.24 5.86 6.30
N GLY A 324 3.23 6.53 6.89
CA GLY A 324 3.85 7.72 6.31
C GLY A 324 2.98 8.97 6.34
N ARG A 325 2.13 9.14 7.35
CA ARG A 325 1.15 10.24 7.43
C ARG A 325 1.21 11.00 8.75
N GLY A 326 0.47 12.09 8.85
CA GLY A 326 0.30 12.85 10.09
C GLY A 326 1.38 13.88 10.40
N GLY A 327 2.36 14.10 9.52
CA GLY A 327 3.37 15.14 9.63
C GLY A 327 2.84 16.47 9.10
N ILE A 328 3.35 17.57 9.65
CA ILE A 328 2.98 18.93 9.24
C ILE A 328 4.00 19.43 8.22
N GLY A 329 3.52 19.85 7.05
CA GLY A 329 4.37 20.33 5.96
C GLY A 329 5.17 19.23 5.23
N THR A 330 4.77 17.97 5.41
CA THR A 330 5.42 16.79 4.79
C THR A 330 4.43 16.07 3.88
N PRO A 331 4.82 15.60 2.68
CA PRO A 331 3.97 14.73 1.88
C PRO A 331 3.74 13.38 2.58
N VAL A 332 2.70 12.65 2.14
CA VAL A 332 2.48 11.28 2.61
C VAL A 332 3.50 10.37 1.94
N ILE A 333 4.34 9.68 2.73
CA ILE A 333 5.39 8.78 2.23
C ILE A 333 5.25 7.43 2.94
N PRO A 334 4.42 6.49 2.45
CA PRO A 334 4.23 5.19 3.09
C PRO A 334 5.55 4.39 3.18
N SER A 335 5.68 3.55 4.21
CA SER A 335 6.83 2.66 4.33
C SER A 335 6.84 1.64 3.18
N HIS A 336 7.99 1.36 2.58
CA HIS A 336 8.08 0.32 1.55
C HIS A 336 7.70 -1.07 2.08
N MET A 337 7.90 -1.33 3.37
CA MET A 337 7.41 -2.56 4.01
C MET A 337 5.88 -2.61 4.02
N PHE A 338 5.22 -1.48 4.28
CA PHE A 338 3.76 -1.38 4.20
C PHE A 338 3.26 -1.56 2.77
N GLU A 339 3.91 -0.92 1.79
CA GLU A 339 3.59 -1.09 0.37
C GLU A 339 3.72 -2.56 -0.06
N ALA A 340 4.75 -3.25 0.48
CA ALA A 340 4.99 -4.69 0.31
C ALA A 340 4.02 -5.60 1.10
N GLN A 341 2.96 -5.05 1.70
CA GLN A 341 1.97 -5.77 2.51
C GLN A 341 2.52 -6.43 3.78
N VAL A 342 3.70 -6.00 4.26
CA VAL A 342 4.20 -6.44 5.57
C VAL A 342 3.40 -5.72 6.65
N ASP A 343 2.76 -6.47 7.54
CA ASP A 343 2.12 -5.91 8.73
C ASP A 343 3.04 -5.95 9.95
N CYS A 344 2.59 -5.35 11.05
CA CYS A 344 3.29 -5.23 12.32
C CYS A 344 3.84 -6.57 12.82
N VAL A 345 3.10 -7.66 12.61
CA VAL A 345 3.47 -9.01 13.04
C VAL A 345 4.57 -9.64 12.21
N GLY A 346 4.88 -9.11 11.02
CA GLY A 346 6.06 -9.53 10.26
C GLY A 346 7.35 -9.27 11.03
N CYS A 347 7.36 -8.19 11.83
CA CYS A 347 8.51 -7.81 12.66
C CYS A 347 8.30 -8.14 14.15
N HIS A 348 7.12 -7.85 14.71
CA HIS A 348 6.83 -7.98 16.14
C HIS A 348 6.34 -9.37 16.53
N THR A 349 7.28 -10.27 16.79
CA THR A 349 6.98 -11.69 17.09
C THR A 349 7.73 -12.24 18.31
N GLN A 350 8.73 -11.51 18.82
CA GLN A 350 9.47 -11.96 19.98
C GLN A 350 8.70 -11.59 21.25
N PRO A 351 8.39 -12.56 22.13
CA PRO A 351 7.75 -12.28 23.41
C PRO A 351 8.59 -11.27 24.21
N GLN A 352 7.98 -10.16 24.65
CA GLN A 352 8.63 -9.18 25.51
C GLN A 352 8.93 -9.73 26.92
N TYR A 353 8.02 -10.53 27.47
CA TYR A 353 8.14 -11.12 28.80
C TYR A 353 8.24 -12.66 28.73
N ALA A 354 8.87 -13.24 29.75
CA ALA A 354 8.85 -14.68 30.00
C ALA A 354 7.44 -15.13 30.45
N SER A 355 7.12 -16.41 30.25
CA SER A 355 5.76 -16.96 30.39
C SER A 355 5.12 -16.77 31.78
N ASP A 356 5.93 -16.83 32.83
CA ASP A 356 5.52 -16.61 34.22
C ASP A 356 5.10 -15.15 34.48
N VAL A 357 5.86 -14.20 33.93
CA VAL A 357 5.55 -12.76 34.01
C VAL A 357 4.36 -12.40 33.10
N ALA A 358 4.26 -13.05 31.94
CA ALA A 358 3.19 -12.86 30.97
C ALA A 358 1.81 -13.20 31.56
N ALA A 359 1.72 -14.23 32.41
CA ALA A 359 0.48 -14.63 33.07
C ALA A 359 -0.09 -13.52 33.98
N LEU A 360 0.75 -12.61 34.48
CA LEU A 360 0.35 -11.54 35.39
C LEU A 360 0.22 -10.18 34.70
N LYS A 361 1.10 -9.86 33.75
CA LYS A 361 1.16 -8.53 33.09
C LYS A 361 0.54 -8.51 31.70
N GLY A 362 0.13 -9.66 31.18
CA GLY A 362 -0.16 -9.82 29.76
C GLY A 362 1.12 -9.89 28.92
N GLN A 363 0.97 -10.27 27.67
CA GLN A 363 2.06 -10.46 26.73
C GLN A 363 1.99 -9.44 25.60
N THR A 364 3.13 -8.79 25.33
CA THR A 364 3.36 -7.97 24.14
C THR A 364 4.52 -8.54 23.34
N PHE A 365 4.62 -8.15 22.06
CA PHE A 365 5.64 -8.65 21.16
C PHE A 365 6.52 -7.51 20.64
N VAL A 366 7.82 -7.73 20.62
CA VAL A 366 8.82 -6.77 20.15
C VAL A 366 9.44 -7.24 18.84
N ALA A 367 9.95 -6.28 18.07
CA ALA A 367 10.73 -6.55 16.88
C ALA A 367 12.13 -7.07 17.27
N SER A 368 12.69 -7.93 16.43
CA SER A 368 14.03 -8.50 16.62
C SER A 368 14.82 -8.50 15.32
N GLU A 369 16.15 -8.44 15.43
CA GLU A 369 17.05 -8.49 14.27
C GLU A 369 16.86 -9.77 13.45
N ALA A 370 16.60 -10.90 14.12
CA ALA A 370 16.35 -12.18 13.47
C ALA A 370 15.15 -12.12 12.50
N ARG A 371 14.17 -11.23 12.73
CA ARG A 371 13.06 -11.06 11.79
C ARG A 371 13.47 -10.29 10.54
N CYS A 372 14.34 -9.30 10.67
CA CYS A 372 14.91 -8.60 9.52
C CYS A 372 15.70 -9.59 8.63
N THR A 373 16.59 -10.39 9.23
CA THR A 373 17.44 -11.33 8.48
C THR A 373 16.66 -12.51 7.91
N SER A 374 15.53 -12.89 8.51
CA SER A 374 14.66 -13.95 7.94
C SER A 374 14.08 -13.59 6.57
N CYS A 375 13.89 -12.31 6.28
CA CYS A 375 13.38 -11.85 4.98
C CYS A 375 14.51 -11.38 4.05
N HIS A 376 15.54 -10.73 4.58
CA HIS A 376 16.56 -10.05 3.79
C HIS A 376 17.93 -10.73 3.76
N GLY A 377 18.15 -11.76 4.58
CA GLY A 377 19.45 -12.43 4.73
C GLY A 377 20.42 -11.71 5.68
N GLU A 378 21.63 -12.25 5.80
CA GLU A 378 22.66 -11.76 6.74
C GLU A 378 23.19 -10.36 6.39
N ASP A 379 23.06 -9.90 5.14
CA ASP A 379 23.49 -8.56 4.73
C ASP A 379 22.74 -7.44 5.46
N PHE A 380 21.58 -7.73 6.05
CA PHE A 380 20.76 -6.78 6.80
C PHE A 380 20.93 -6.86 8.31
N LYS A 381 21.83 -7.73 8.80
CA LYS A 381 22.22 -7.76 10.19
C LYS A 381 22.79 -6.40 10.61
N GLY A 382 22.47 -5.91 11.81
CA GLY A 382 22.87 -4.60 12.33
C GLY A 382 22.02 -3.42 11.84
N MET A 383 21.21 -3.60 10.78
CA MET A 383 20.42 -2.52 10.16
C MET A 383 19.45 -1.86 11.15
N LEU A 384 18.71 -2.67 11.93
CA LEU A 384 17.74 -2.16 12.90
C LEU A 384 18.41 -1.27 13.96
N GLN A 385 19.55 -1.71 14.51
CA GLN A 385 20.29 -0.95 15.50
C GLN A 385 20.90 0.32 14.90
N ASN A 386 21.39 0.24 13.66
CA ASN A 386 21.92 1.39 12.94
C ASN A 386 20.85 2.46 12.72
N TRP A 387 19.64 2.08 12.27
CA TRP A 387 18.53 3.00 12.11
C TRP A 387 18.15 3.68 13.44
N GLN A 388 18.01 2.91 14.52
CA GLN A 388 17.71 3.46 15.84
C GLN A 388 18.76 4.48 16.29
N SER A 389 20.04 4.13 16.15
CA SER A 389 21.16 5.01 16.50
C SER A 389 21.16 6.29 15.68
N THR A 390 20.96 6.18 14.36
CA THR A 390 20.97 7.31 13.42
C THR A 390 19.85 8.29 13.72
N PHE A 391 18.62 7.83 13.92
CA PHE A 391 17.51 8.72 14.27
C PHE A 391 17.68 9.36 15.65
N ASN A 392 18.26 8.66 16.61
CA ASN A 392 18.59 9.26 17.90
C ASN A 392 19.61 10.40 17.77
N LYS A 393 20.63 10.24 16.91
CA LYS A 393 21.61 11.30 16.61
C LYS A 393 20.96 12.49 15.90
N MET A 394 20.17 12.25 14.86
CA MET A 394 19.45 13.31 14.13
C MET A 394 18.51 14.10 15.06
N LEU A 395 17.76 13.40 15.94
CA LEU A 395 16.93 14.06 16.96
C LEU A 395 17.79 14.85 17.97
N GLY A 396 18.96 14.33 18.33
CA GLY A 396 19.93 14.99 19.20
C GLY A 396 20.51 16.29 18.63
N GLU A 397 20.60 16.40 17.30
CA GLU A 397 21.05 17.63 16.62
C GLU A 397 19.96 18.70 16.55
N VAL A 398 18.70 18.31 16.28
CA VAL A 398 17.62 19.26 15.98
C VAL A 398 16.83 19.69 17.23
N ARG A 399 16.60 18.79 18.20
CA ARG A 399 15.80 19.11 19.41
C ARG A 399 16.39 20.23 20.26
N PRO A 400 17.71 20.35 20.47
CA PRO A 400 18.28 21.49 21.21
C PRO A 400 17.96 22.84 20.54
N ARG A 401 17.91 22.88 19.21
CA ARG A 401 17.55 24.09 18.44
C ARG A 401 16.08 24.47 18.67
N LEU A 402 15.18 23.49 18.70
CA LEU A 402 13.77 23.70 19.06
C LEU A 402 13.64 24.31 20.45
N THR A 403 14.32 23.73 21.45
CA THR A 403 14.28 24.26 22.83
C THR A 403 14.80 25.69 22.88
N ALA A 404 15.97 25.96 22.27
CA ALA A 404 16.58 27.28 22.28
C ALA A 404 15.68 28.36 21.63
N LEU A 405 15.06 28.04 20.49
CA LEU A 405 14.18 28.98 19.79
C LEU A 405 12.82 29.16 20.50
N THR A 406 12.33 28.13 21.21
CA THR A 406 11.14 28.24 22.05
C THR A 406 11.37 29.20 23.22
N ASP A 407 12.49 29.06 23.92
CA ASP A 407 12.89 29.96 25.01
C ASP A 407 13.08 31.40 24.50
N GLU A 408 13.72 31.55 23.33
CA GLU A 408 13.95 32.86 22.72
C GLU A 408 12.63 33.53 22.31
N LEU A 409 11.70 32.78 21.69
CA LEU A 409 10.37 33.32 21.34
C LEU A 409 9.60 33.78 22.58
N GLY A 410 9.69 33.03 23.68
CA GLY A 410 9.09 33.38 24.97
C GLY A 410 9.65 34.66 25.59
N ARG A 411 10.94 34.97 25.36
CA ARG A 411 11.60 36.21 25.82
C ARG A 411 11.48 37.37 24.83
N SER A 412 11.18 37.07 23.57
CA SER A 412 11.10 38.08 22.51
C SER A 412 10.00 39.12 22.78
N LYS A 413 10.15 40.33 22.24
CA LYS A 413 9.11 41.38 22.21
C LYS A 413 8.50 41.55 20.82
N LEU A 414 8.39 40.45 20.07
CA LEU A 414 7.87 40.49 18.70
C LEU A 414 6.41 40.98 18.66
N PRO A 415 5.99 41.62 17.55
CA PRO A 415 4.58 41.85 17.24
C PRO A 415 3.74 40.57 17.28
N ALA A 416 2.43 40.69 17.58
CA ALA A 416 1.55 39.54 17.81
C ALA A 416 1.42 38.62 16.59
N ASP A 417 1.40 39.18 15.38
CA ASP A 417 1.39 38.49 14.10
C ASP A 417 2.67 37.68 13.88
N LYS A 418 3.85 38.28 14.08
CA LYS A 418 5.15 37.60 13.96
C LYS A 418 5.33 36.53 15.03
N ARG A 419 4.90 36.79 16.26
CA ARG A 419 4.93 35.78 17.33
C ARG A 419 4.04 34.59 16.99
N ARG A 420 2.82 34.81 16.48
CA ARG A 420 1.93 33.73 16.05
C ARG A 420 2.56 32.92 14.91
N ALA A 421 3.10 33.58 13.90
CA ALA A 421 3.77 32.90 12.78
C ALA A 421 4.98 32.07 13.24
N ALA A 422 5.79 32.57 14.18
CA ALA A 422 6.89 31.81 14.77
C ALA A 422 6.39 30.63 15.61
N GLN A 423 5.32 30.81 16.39
CA GLN A 423 4.73 29.77 17.22
C GLN A 423 4.17 28.62 16.37
N GLU A 424 3.42 28.92 15.31
CA GLU A 424 2.88 27.90 14.38
C GLU A 424 3.99 27.02 13.79
N LYS A 425 5.15 27.61 13.48
CA LYS A 425 6.34 26.90 12.97
C LYS A 425 7.04 26.07 14.03
N LEU A 426 7.16 26.58 15.26
CA LEU A 426 7.67 25.82 16.39
C LEU A 426 6.78 24.62 16.70
N ASP A 427 5.46 24.80 16.69
CA ASP A 427 4.49 23.74 16.93
C ASP A 427 4.59 22.66 15.85
N ALA A 428 4.71 23.07 14.58
CA ALA A 428 4.94 22.15 13.47
C ALA A 428 6.26 21.36 13.62
N ALA A 429 7.35 22.03 13.94
CA ALA A 429 8.65 21.38 14.17
C ALA A 429 8.60 20.42 15.37
N HIS A 430 7.98 20.84 16.47
CA HIS A 430 7.83 20.02 17.67
C HIS A 430 7.01 18.75 17.39
N HIS A 431 5.86 18.89 16.72
CA HIS A 431 5.00 17.79 16.32
C HIS A 431 5.74 16.77 15.45
N ASN A 432 6.47 17.23 14.42
CA ASN A 432 7.22 16.35 13.53
C ASN A 432 8.35 15.60 14.26
N LEU A 433 9.08 16.25 15.16
CA LEU A 433 10.13 15.60 15.95
C LEU A 433 9.54 14.58 16.94
N ASP A 434 8.38 14.87 17.53
CA ASP A 434 7.69 13.93 18.43
C ASP A 434 7.11 12.73 17.68
N MET A 435 6.58 12.92 16.47
CA MET A 435 6.20 11.83 15.57
C MET A 435 7.37 10.85 15.36
N VAL A 436 8.59 11.33 15.12
CA VAL A 436 9.77 10.46 14.96
C VAL A 436 10.18 9.77 16.26
N ARG A 437 10.14 10.49 17.40
CA ARG A 437 10.55 9.97 18.71
C ARG A 437 9.58 8.92 19.26
N VAL A 438 8.27 9.19 19.18
CA VAL A 438 7.19 8.36 19.71
C VAL A 438 6.81 7.28 18.71
N GLY A 439 6.67 7.64 17.44
CA GLY A 439 6.39 6.72 16.35
C GLY A 439 7.57 5.82 15.98
N LYS A 440 8.77 6.12 16.47
CA LYS A 440 10.03 5.41 16.19
C LYS A 440 10.34 5.39 14.70
N GLY A 441 11.30 6.20 14.27
CA GLY A 441 11.67 6.34 12.85
C GLY A 441 12.00 5.03 12.11
N VAL A 442 12.32 3.95 12.82
CA VAL A 442 12.51 2.61 12.23
C VAL A 442 11.29 2.05 11.49
N HIS A 443 10.08 2.46 11.84
CA HIS A 443 8.88 2.02 11.12
C HIS A 443 8.83 2.59 9.69
N ASN A 444 9.41 3.77 9.49
CA ASN A 444 9.50 4.39 8.18
C ASN A 444 10.72 5.32 8.10
N PRO A 445 11.90 4.78 7.75
CA PRO A 445 13.14 5.55 7.78
C PRO A 445 13.12 6.78 6.85
N PHE A 446 12.47 6.68 5.68
CA PHE A 446 12.38 7.76 4.70
C PHE A 446 11.52 8.91 5.23
N TYR A 447 10.32 8.58 5.71
CA TYR A 447 9.41 9.58 6.26
C TYR A 447 9.95 10.22 7.54
N ALA A 448 10.61 9.44 8.40
CA ALA A 448 11.25 9.97 9.61
C ALA A 448 12.36 10.97 9.29
N ALA A 449 13.19 10.70 8.28
CA ALA A 449 14.22 11.63 7.84
C ALA A 449 13.61 12.92 7.25
N GLU A 450 12.52 12.82 6.48
CA GLU A 450 11.82 14.00 5.94
C GLU A 450 11.19 14.85 7.05
N LEU A 451 10.56 14.23 8.05
CA LEU A 451 10.00 14.92 9.21
C LEU A 451 11.05 15.76 9.95
N ILE A 452 12.25 15.21 10.17
CA ILE A 452 13.35 15.92 10.85
C ILE A 452 13.86 17.07 9.96
N GLN A 453 13.98 16.85 8.65
CA GLN A 453 14.40 17.87 7.68
C GLN A 453 13.43 19.05 7.62
N VAL A 454 12.13 18.78 7.49
CA VAL A 454 11.08 19.80 7.51
C VAL A 454 11.09 20.56 8.83
N ALA A 455 11.21 19.85 9.96
CA ALA A 455 11.35 20.49 11.27
C ALA A 455 12.56 21.43 11.32
N SER A 456 13.73 20.99 10.83
CA SER A 456 14.92 21.85 10.77
C SER A 456 14.69 23.10 9.92
N ARG A 457 14.06 22.98 8.75
CA ARG A 457 13.75 24.14 7.87
C ARG A 457 12.78 25.12 8.53
N GLU A 458 11.79 24.62 9.27
CA GLU A 458 10.90 25.50 10.04
C GLU A 458 11.63 26.21 11.19
N LEU A 459 12.58 25.55 11.85
CA LEU A 459 13.41 26.19 12.86
C LEU A 459 14.32 27.28 12.28
N ASP A 460 14.84 27.09 11.06
CA ASP A 460 15.60 28.14 10.36
C ASP A 460 14.72 29.38 10.09
N ARG A 461 13.46 29.17 9.69
CA ARG A 461 12.48 30.25 9.51
C ARG A 461 12.14 30.95 10.82
N VAL A 462 12.02 30.20 11.92
CA VAL A 462 11.79 30.77 13.26
C VAL A 462 12.99 31.63 13.68
N ALA A 463 14.21 31.15 13.48
CA ALA A 463 15.44 31.91 13.77
C ALA A 463 15.42 33.28 13.07
N GLN A 464 15.08 33.30 11.77
CA GLN A 464 14.93 34.53 11.00
C GLN A 464 13.85 35.46 11.58
N ILE A 465 12.68 34.92 11.98
CA ILE A 465 11.59 35.72 12.57
C ILE A 465 12.01 36.35 13.90
N VAL A 466 12.78 35.64 14.74
CA VAL A 466 13.29 36.15 16.02
C VAL A 466 14.56 37.00 15.88
N GLY A 467 15.03 37.24 14.65
CA GLY A 467 16.20 38.09 14.38
C GLY A 467 17.54 37.44 14.72
N ARG A 468 17.62 36.11 14.60
CA ARG A 468 18.85 35.33 14.76
C ARG A 468 19.26 34.73 13.42
N ASP A 469 20.55 34.57 13.21
CA ASP A 469 21.06 33.79 12.09
C ASP A 469 20.70 32.31 12.31
N PRO A 470 20.21 31.61 11.29
CA PRO A 470 20.03 30.17 11.35
C PRO A 470 21.35 29.50 11.72
N VAL A 471 21.36 28.68 12.77
CA VAL A 471 22.54 27.86 13.11
C VAL A 471 22.71 26.82 12.01
N PRO A 472 23.77 26.90 11.17
CA PRO A 472 23.94 25.96 10.08
C PRO A 472 24.21 24.58 10.67
N LEU A 473 23.47 23.58 10.18
CA LEU A 473 23.87 22.19 10.38
C LEU A 473 25.22 21.98 9.70
N THR A 474 26.10 21.20 10.33
CA THR A 474 27.42 20.87 9.77
C THR A 474 27.28 20.19 8.41
N GLU A 475 28.32 20.27 7.58
CA GLU A 475 28.38 19.63 6.27
C GLU A 475 28.12 18.11 6.35
N TYR A 476 28.57 17.48 7.43
CA TYR A 476 28.36 16.06 7.73
C TYR A 476 27.05 15.73 8.46
N SER A 477 26.15 16.70 8.63
CA SER A 477 24.90 16.45 9.35
C SER A 477 24.02 15.47 8.57
N LEU A 478 23.61 14.40 9.25
CA LEU A 478 22.67 13.39 8.74
C LEU A 478 21.32 14.01 8.31
N VAL A 479 21.00 15.19 8.84
CA VAL A 479 19.79 15.96 8.54
C VAL A 479 19.87 16.67 7.20
N ARG A 480 21.06 16.83 6.58
CA ARG A 480 21.22 17.45 5.24
C ARG A 480 21.08 16.47 4.06
N GLY A 481 20.41 15.32 4.23
CA GLY A 481 20.10 14.45 3.07
C GLY A 481 21.09 13.31 2.80
N VAL A 482 22.15 13.16 3.60
CA VAL A 482 23.11 12.04 3.52
C VAL A 482 22.58 10.76 4.22
N TYR A 483 21.42 10.85 4.88
CA TYR A 483 20.84 9.74 5.64
C TYR A 483 20.62 8.48 4.79
N CYS A 484 20.38 8.58 3.47
CA CYS A 484 20.27 7.42 2.60
C CYS A 484 21.56 6.58 2.57
N ALA A 485 22.73 7.22 2.58
CA ALA A 485 24.01 6.54 2.58
C ALA A 485 24.29 5.81 3.89
N VAL A 486 24.00 6.46 5.02
CA VAL A 486 24.26 5.94 6.37
C VAL A 486 23.20 4.94 6.83
N LEU A 487 21.93 5.20 6.54
CA LEU A 487 20.84 4.30 6.93
C LEU A 487 20.84 3.03 6.08
N CYS A 488 21.21 3.09 4.81
CA CYS A 488 20.96 2.00 3.88
C CYS A 488 22.20 1.52 3.14
N LEU A 489 23.01 2.40 2.54
CA LEU A 489 24.06 1.99 1.59
C LEU A 489 25.29 1.36 2.27
N GLU A 490 25.77 1.93 3.37
CA GLU A 490 26.92 1.40 4.12
C GLU A 490 26.65 0.00 4.68
N GLN A 491 25.47 -0.21 5.26
CA GLN A 491 25.11 -1.48 5.89
C GLN A 491 24.72 -2.56 4.86
N ALA A 492 23.92 -2.21 3.84
CA ALA A 492 23.51 -3.15 2.80
C ALA A 492 24.59 -3.40 1.73
N ARG A 493 25.83 -2.92 1.95
CA ARG A 493 26.99 -3.04 1.04
C ARG A 493 26.70 -2.59 -0.39
N VAL A 494 25.79 -1.63 -0.54
CA VAL A 494 25.45 -1.09 -1.87
C VAL A 494 26.60 -0.17 -2.25
N LYS A 495 27.51 -0.67 -3.10
CA LYS A 495 28.58 0.14 -3.66
C LYS A 495 27.97 1.30 -4.44
N ARG A 496 28.31 2.52 -4.02
CA ARG A 496 28.09 3.70 -4.84
C ARG A 496 29.07 3.61 -6.01
N PRO A 497 28.61 3.58 -7.26
CA PRO A 497 29.52 3.65 -8.39
C PRO A 497 30.20 5.03 -8.38
N ASP A 498 31.48 5.05 -8.77
CA ASP A 498 32.27 6.29 -8.84
C ASP A 498 31.73 7.21 -9.94
N THR A 499 31.23 6.63 -11.04
CA THR A 499 30.53 7.34 -12.13
C THR A 499 29.17 6.71 -12.43
N VAL A 500 28.18 7.53 -12.80
CA VAL A 500 26.86 7.10 -13.28
C VAL A 500 26.52 7.80 -14.60
N LYS A 501 25.82 7.10 -15.50
CA LYS A 501 25.29 7.73 -16.71
C LYS A 501 23.98 8.45 -16.41
N LEU A 502 23.89 9.72 -16.78
CA LEU A 502 22.67 10.52 -16.72
C LEU A 502 22.36 11.07 -18.12
N GLY A 503 21.43 10.42 -18.83
CA GLY A 503 21.24 10.68 -20.27
C GLY A 503 22.50 10.28 -21.05
N ASP A 504 23.02 11.22 -21.83
CA ASP A 504 24.25 11.04 -22.61
C ASP A 504 25.52 11.44 -21.84
N SER A 505 25.38 12.04 -20.65
CA SER A 505 26.50 12.53 -19.84
C SER A 505 26.95 11.51 -18.79
N GLU A 506 28.26 11.46 -18.55
CA GLU A 506 28.85 10.67 -17.47
C GLU A 506 29.07 11.57 -16.23
N LEU A 507 28.41 11.23 -15.13
CA LEU A 507 28.39 12.00 -13.89
C LEU A 507 29.32 11.32 -12.86
N PRO A 508 30.42 11.97 -12.42
CA PRO A 508 31.22 11.49 -11.28
C PRO A 508 30.41 11.66 -9.98
N HIS A 509 29.82 10.57 -9.53
CA HIS A 509 28.75 10.55 -8.52
C HIS A 509 29.24 10.93 -7.11
N LEU A 510 30.46 10.52 -6.75
CA LEU A 510 31.05 10.89 -5.45
C LEU A 510 31.50 12.35 -5.43
N ASP A 511 32.13 12.85 -6.49
CA ASP A 511 32.61 14.22 -6.56
C ASP A 511 31.46 15.23 -6.42
N HIS A 512 30.29 14.96 -7.02
CA HIS A 512 29.11 15.82 -6.88
C HIS A 512 28.62 15.93 -5.42
N HIS A 513 28.83 14.89 -4.60
CA HIS A 513 28.53 14.96 -3.17
C HIS A 513 29.51 15.89 -2.44
N ASP A 514 30.80 15.81 -2.79
CA ASP A 514 31.86 16.64 -2.21
C ASP A 514 31.73 18.12 -2.60
N TYR A 515 31.05 18.42 -3.72
CA TYR A 515 30.64 19.78 -4.09
C TYR A 515 29.37 20.29 -3.37
N GLY A 516 28.90 19.59 -2.34
CA GLY A 516 27.79 20.03 -1.48
C GLY A 516 26.39 19.67 -1.99
N LEU A 517 26.28 18.85 -3.04
CA LEU A 517 24.99 18.28 -3.44
C LEU A 517 24.61 17.12 -2.52
N THR A 518 23.32 17.05 -2.19
CA THR A 518 22.76 16.02 -1.32
C THR A 518 22.07 14.94 -2.14
N CYS A 519 21.88 13.74 -1.58
CA CYS A 519 21.28 12.63 -2.32
C CYS A 519 19.88 12.98 -2.87
N THR A 520 19.11 13.81 -2.16
CA THR A 520 17.74 14.19 -2.53
C THR A 520 17.67 15.30 -3.59
N ASN A 521 18.82 15.86 -4.00
CA ASN A 521 18.90 16.72 -5.19
C ASN A 521 18.70 15.91 -6.48
N CYS A 522 19.17 14.66 -6.51
CA CYS A 522 19.12 13.81 -7.70
C CYS A 522 18.13 12.66 -7.55
N HIS A 523 18.03 12.06 -6.36
CA HIS A 523 17.13 10.94 -6.08
C HIS A 523 15.80 11.42 -5.50
N SER A 524 14.71 10.78 -5.90
CA SER A 524 13.39 11.03 -5.31
C SER A 524 13.36 10.50 -3.87
N PRO A 525 12.98 11.34 -2.89
CA PRO A 525 12.73 10.87 -1.53
C PRO A 525 11.42 10.06 -1.42
N GLU A 526 10.48 10.24 -2.36
CA GLU A 526 9.21 9.50 -2.38
C GLU A 526 9.29 8.15 -3.10
N ARG A 527 10.16 8.04 -4.13
CA ARG A 527 10.28 6.83 -4.95
C ARG A 527 11.68 6.23 -4.87
N HIS A 528 11.79 5.10 -4.19
CA HIS A 528 13.06 4.39 -4.00
C HIS A 528 13.76 4.06 -5.33
N ARG A 529 15.09 4.32 -5.39
CA ARG A 529 15.97 4.13 -6.57
C ARG A 529 15.60 4.92 -7.81
N LEU A 530 14.60 5.79 -7.76
CA LEU A 530 14.26 6.65 -8.88
C LEU A 530 14.94 8.00 -8.72
N LEU A 531 15.27 8.57 -9.86
CA LEU A 531 15.69 9.95 -9.95
C LEU A 531 14.45 10.84 -9.82
N ARG A 532 14.66 12.11 -9.47
CA ARG A 532 13.60 13.11 -9.56
C ARG A 532 13.18 13.23 -11.03
N ASP A 533 11.91 13.57 -11.26
CA ASP A 533 11.41 13.79 -12.62
C ASP A 533 12.09 15.01 -13.29
N GLU A 534 12.60 15.96 -12.50
CA GLU A 534 13.42 17.09 -12.94
C GLU A 534 14.67 17.25 -12.05
N PHE A 535 15.85 17.38 -12.66
CA PHE A 535 17.08 17.73 -11.96
C PHE A 535 17.20 19.25 -11.84
N VAL A 536 17.05 19.75 -10.63
CA VAL A 536 17.14 21.18 -10.35
C VAL A 536 18.62 21.57 -10.26
N GLY A 537 19.06 22.52 -11.08
CA GLY A 537 20.38 23.17 -10.97
C GLY A 537 21.53 22.53 -11.75
N CYS A 538 21.34 21.42 -12.47
CA CYS A 538 22.44 20.77 -13.20
C CYS A 538 23.04 21.65 -14.31
N SER A 539 22.19 22.34 -15.07
CA SER A 539 22.59 23.28 -16.12
C SER A 539 23.18 24.59 -15.59
N GLU A 540 23.12 24.83 -14.28
CA GLU A 540 23.76 25.99 -13.67
C GLU A 540 25.27 25.78 -13.50
N CYS A 541 25.71 24.52 -13.47
CA CYS A 541 27.12 24.14 -13.30
C CYS A 541 27.74 23.44 -14.53
N HIS A 542 26.96 22.72 -15.35
CA HIS A 542 27.48 21.98 -16.52
C HIS A 542 27.03 22.60 -17.85
N HIS A 543 27.95 23.29 -18.52
CA HIS A 543 27.86 23.71 -19.93
C HIS A 543 28.94 22.99 -20.76
N GLU A 544 28.61 22.58 -21.98
CA GLU A 544 29.46 21.77 -22.86
C GLU A 544 30.89 22.30 -23.09
N GLU A 545 31.86 21.38 -23.03
CA GLU A 545 33.19 21.36 -23.68
C GLU A 545 34.37 22.23 -23.21
N SER A 546 34.40 22.79 -21.99
CA SER A 546 35.67 23.31 -21.44
C SER A 546 35.89 22.99 -19.97
N GLU A 547 37.15 22.81 -19.57
CA GLU A 547 37.54 22.78 -18.15
C GLU A 547 36.90 23.99 -17.45
N PRO A 548 36.14 23.79 -16.36
CA PRO A 548 35.43 24.87 -15.71
C PRO A 548 36.44 25.83 -15.08
N ASP A 549 36.49 27.06 -15.59
CA ASP A 549 37.20 28.16 -14.94
C ASP A 549 36.50 28.55 -13.63
N CYS A 550 37.16 29.34 -12.77
CA CYS A 550 36.54 29.80 -11.52
C CYS A 550 35.20 30.51 -11.74
N ALA A 551 35.02 31.18 -12.89
CA ALA A 551 33.80 31.92 -13.24
C ALA A 551 32.62 31.01 -13.56
N THR A 552 32.86 29.76 -13.94
CA THR A 552 31.82 28.74 -14.17
C THR A 552 31.07 28.42 -12.86
N CYS A 553 31.79 28.23 -11.76
CA CYS A 553 31.21 27.92 -10.45
C CYS A 553 30.92 29.17 -9.61
N HIS A 554 31.69 30.25 -9.76
CA HIS A 554 31.56 31.51 -9.02
C HIS A 554 31.02 32.65 -9.90
N ARG A 555 30.01 32.34 -10.73
CA ARG A 555 29.46 33.28 -11.72
C ARG A 555 29.03 34.61 -11.12
N LEU A 556 28.39 34.59 -9.96
CA LEU A 556 27.96 35.82 -9.28
C LEU A 556 29.16 36.72 -8.92
N GLN A 557 30.23 36.15 -8.37
CA GLN A 557 31.45 36.88 -8.02
C GLN A 557 32.19 37.34 -9.28
N ALA A 558 32.26 36.49 -10.32
CA ALA A 558 32.94 36.77 -11.58
C ALA A 558 32.23 37.87 -12.41
N ASP A 559 30.90 37.82 -12.49
CA ASP A 559 30.11 38.87 -13.14
C ASP A 559 30.26 40.19 -12.38
N PHE A 560 30.23 40.15 -11.04
CA PHE A 560 30.39 41.35 -10.22
C PHE A 560 31.80 41.95 -10.32
N TYR A 561 32.84 41.11 -10.37
CA TYR A 561 34.23 41.48 -10.64
C TYR A 561 34.33 42.25 -11.98
N LYS A 562 33.59 41.81 -12.99
CA LYS A 562 33.47 42.45 -14.32
C LYS A 562 32.45 43.59 -14.40
N GLY A 563 31.91 44.05 -13.26
CA GLY A 563 31.02 45.21 -13.18
C GLY A 563 29.54 44.93 -13.48
N LYS A 564 29.11 43.66 -13.45
CA LYS A 564 27.71 43.28 -13.65
C LYS A 564 27.13 42.62 -12.41
N LEU A 565 25.98 43.09 -11.95
CA LEU A 565 25.23 42.45 -10.87
C LEU A 565 23.76 42.45 -11.25
N ASP A 566 23.28 41.33 -11.78
CA ASP A 566 21.89 41.03 -12.21
C ASP A 566 20.95 42.26 -12.32
N GLY A 567 20.84 42.83 -13.51
CA GLY A 567 20.04 44.04 -13.79
C GLY A 567 20.76 45.36 -13.53
N HIS A 568 21.84 45.38 -12.75
CA HIS A 568 22.66 46.55 -12.47
C HIS A 568 24.02 46.49 -13.18
N THR A 569 24.41 47.62 -13.78
CA THR A 569 25.75 47.81 -14.37
C THR A 569 26.52 48.81 -13.51
N CYS A 570 27.69 48.40 -13.04
CA CYS A 570 28.60 49.22 -12.27
C CYS A 570 29.99 49.23 -12.92
N LYS A 571 30.89 50.08 -12.43
CA LYS A 571 32.27 50.07 -12.88
C LYS A 571 32.90 48.71 -12.58
N PRO A 572 33.59 48.07 -13.54
CA PRO A 572 34.33 46.84 -13.26
C PRO A 572 35.43 47.11 -12.25
N ASN A 573 35.85 46.07 -11.54
CA ASN A 573 37.05 46.15 -10.72
C ASN A 573 38.25 46.42 -11.65
N PRO A 574 39.10 47.43 -11.39
CA PRO A 574 40.28 47.68 -12.23
C PRO A 574 41.17 46.45 -12.43
N ALA A 575 41.23 45.55 -11.45
CA ALA A 575 41.98 44.30 -11.55
C ALA A 575 41.38 43.32 -12.58
N SER A 576 40.09 43.42 -12.90
CA SER A 576 39.40 42.49 -13.82
C SER A 576 39.87 42.56 -15.27
N GLU A 577 40.59 43.62 -15.65
CA GLU A 577 41.18 43.75 -17.00
C GLU A 577 42.50 42.97 -17.15
N SER A 578 43.21 42.70 -16.05
CA SER A 578 44.60 42.22 -16.08
C SER A 578 44.93 41.08 -15.12
N LYS A 579 44.02 40.75 -14.20
CA LYS A 579 44.25 39.74 -13.14
C LYS A 579 43.16 38.67 -13.16
N ALA A 580 43.61 37.41 -13.20
CA ALA A 580 42.76 36.23 -13.09
C ALA A 580 42.38 35.97 -11.62
N CYS A 581 41.44 35.06 -11.38
CA CYS A 581 40.98 34.77 -10.02
C CYS A 581 42.10 34.19 -9.14
N GLU A 582 42.97 33.39 -9.75
CA GLU A 582 44.11 32.69 -9.16
C GLU A 582 45.23 33.65 -8.74
N ASP A 583 45.29 34.85 -9.32
CA ASP A 583 46.23 35.90 -8.90
C ASP A 583 45.90 36.45 -7.50
N CYS A 584 44.68 36.21 -7.01
CA CYS A 584 44.23 36.62 -5.69
C CYS A 584 43.90 35.43 -4.80
N HIS A 585 43.45 34.31 -5.36
CA HIS A 585 43.04 33.10 -4.63
C HIS A 585 44.03 31.95 -4.84
N ALA A 586 44.58 31.41 -3.74
CA ALA A 586 45.24 30.11 -3.77
C ALA A 586 44.20 28.97 -3.88
N GLU A 587 44.60 27.82 -4.43
CA GLU A 587 43.74 26.66 -4.78
C GLU A 587 42.68 26.24 -3.73
N ALA A 588 41.68 25.48 -4.20
CA ALA A 588 40.45 25.04 -3.51
C ALA A 588 40.49 25.02 -1.96
N GLY A 589 39.85 26.02 -1.34
CA GLY A 589 39.71 26.15 0.11
C GLY A 589 38.91 27.40 0.50
N ALA A 590 38.61 27.55 1.79
CA ALA A 590 37.97 28.77 2.30
C ALA A 590 38.97 29.94 2.18
N PRO A 591 38.58 31.08 1.57
CA PRO A 591 39.50 32.17 1.30
C PRO A 591 40.10 32.75 2.59
N ASN A 592 41.42 32.75 2.68
CA ASN A 592 42.17 33.34 3.79
C ASN A 592 42.50 34.81 3.48
N LEU A 593 42.00 35.73 4.31
CA LEU A 593 42.19 37.17 4.12
C LEU A 593 43.65 37.60 4.23
N ASP A 594 44.44 36.91 5.06
CA ASP A 594 45.86 37.24 5.25
C ASP A 594 46.68 36.80 4.03
N GLU A 595 46.37 35.65 3.43
CA GLU A 595 46.98 35.18 2.18
C GLU A 595 46.64 36.08 0.99
N MET A 596 45.38 36.51 0.87
CA MET A 596 44.97 37.47 -0.17
C MET A 596 45.62 38.85 0.04
N ALA A 597 45.94 39.23 1.27
CA ALA A 597 46.66 40.47 1.55
C ALA A 597 48.15 40.37 1.17
N GLU A 598 48.76 39.18 1.29
CA GLU A 598 50.12 38.92 0.81
C GLU A 598 50.23 39.09 -0.71
N SER A 599 49.29 38.54 -1.49
CA SER A 599 49.33 38.67 -2.96
C SER A 599 49.24 40.11 -3.45
N CYS A 600 48.61 41.00 -2.67
CA CYS A 600 48.59 42.43 -2.97
C CYS A 600 49.97 43.09 -2.82
N VAL A 601 50.73 42.75 -1.77
CA VAL A 601 52.05 43.38 -1.50
C VAL A 601 53.18 42.80 -2.35
N GLU A 602 52.94 41.71 -3.09
CA GLU A 602 53.87 41.23 -4.11
C GLU A 602 54.02 42.22 -5.28
N CYS A 603 52.96 42.98 -5.58
CA CYS A 603 52.94 43.98 -6.65
C CYS A 603 52.81 45.43 -6.14
N HIS A 604 52.33 45.64 -4.92
CA HIS A 604 52.11 46.96 -4.32
C HIS A 604 52.91 47.17 -3.03
N GLU A 605 53.04 48.41 -2.57
CA GLU A 605 53.73 48.71 -1.32
C GLU A 605 53.03 48.08 -0.10
N GLU A 606 53.78 47.84 0.98
CA GLU A 606 53.29 47.25 2.25
C GLU A 606 52.03 47.96 2.82
N SER A 607 51.84 49.24 2.49
CA SER A 607 50.67 50.03 2.84
C SER A 607 49.34 49.48 2.28
N TYR A 608 49.38 48.61 1.27
CA TYR A 608 48.21 47.97 0.65
C TYR A 608 47.72 46.71 1.38
N ARG A 609 48.53 46.12 2.26
CA ARG A 609 48.16 44.94 3.06
C ARG A 609 46.81 45.05 3.79
N PRO A 610 46.47 46.13 4.51
CA PRO A 610 45.18 46.23 5.21
C PRO A 610 43.98 46.50 4.28
N MET A 611 44.20 46.71 2.98
CA MET A 611 43.19 47.25 2.07
C MET A 611 41.98 46.32 1.91
N ILE A 612 42.19 45.01 1.79
CA ILE A 612 41.12 44.02 1.67
C ILE A 612 40.23 43.99 2.93
N ALA A 613 40.85 44.02 4.11
CA ALA A 613 40.11 44.07 5.37
C ALA A 613 39.30 45.37 5.49
N ASN A 614 39.89 46.50 5.09
CA ASN A 614 39.21 47.80 5.06
C ASN A 614 38.01 47.78 4.11
N TRP A 615 38.15 47.24 2.89
CA TRP A 615 37.04 47.12 1.94
C TRP A 615 35.91 46.23 2.47
N LYS A 616 36.26 45.10 3.10
CA LYS A 616 35.28 44.21 3.73
C LYS A 616 34.48 44.94 4.82
N GLN A 617 35.18 45.68 5.69
CA GLN A 617 34.53 46.44 6.76
C GLN A 617 33.65 47.57 6.22
N GLN A 618 34.18 48.41 5.32
CA GLN A 618 33.43 49.52 4.71
C GLN A 618 32.20 49.02 3.94
N GLY A 619 32.35 47.88 3.26
CA GLY A 619 31.26 47.24 2.56
C GLY A 619 30.15 46.76 3.50
N ALA A 620 30.51 46.08 4.59
CA ALA A 620 29.55 45.62 5.60
C ALA A 620 28.79 46.78 6.24
N GLU A 621 29.47 47.89 6.56
CA GLU A 621 28.84 49.11 7.08
C GLU A 621 27.86 49.73 6.07
N SER A 622 28.23 49.76 4.79
CA SER A 622 27.41 50.29 3.71
C SER A 622 26.15 49.44 3.47
N LEU A 623 26.27 48.12 3.44
CA LEU A 623 25.14 47.19 3.34
C LEU A 623 24.20 47.30 4.54
N LYS A 624 24.76 47.42 5.75
CA LYS A 624 23.98 47.62 6.97
C LYS A 624 23.15 48.90 6.91
N LYS A 625 23.75 50.00 6.42
CA LYS A 625 23.05 51.27 6.22
C LYS A 625 21.92 51.13 5.19
N ALA A 626 22.17 50.48 4.05
CA ALA A 626 21.16 50.28 3.01
C ALA A 626 20.00 49.40 3.48
N ARG A 627 20.27 48.31 4.22
CA ARG A 627 19.23 47.46 4.82
C ARG A 627 18.44 48.18 5.90
N GLY A 628 19.09 49.02 6.71
CA GLY A 628 18.40 49.89 7.65
C GLY A 628 17.40 50.80 6.94
N ARG A 629 17.83 51.43 5.84
CA ARG A 629 16.95 52.29 5.02
C ARG A 629 15.80 51.51 4.40
N LEU A 630 16.05 50.32 3.85
CA LEU A 630 15.00 49.45 3.32
C LEU A 630 13.94 49.12 4.38
N GLU A 631 14.36 48.82 5.61
CA GLU A 631 13.42 48.53 6.71
C GLU A 631 12.63 49.77 7.14
N GLU A 632 13.23 50.96 7.11
CA GLU A 632 12.50 52.22 7.33
C GLU A 632 11.36 52.38 6.31
N VAL A 633 11.62 52.16 5.01
CA VAL A 633 10.58 52.27 3.98
C VAL A 633 9.54 51.15 4.10
N ARG A 634 9.94 49.91 4.43
CA ARG A 634 8.99 48.82 4.77
C ARG A 634 8.14 49.16 5.99
N SER A 635 8.69 49.88 6.97
CA SER A 635 7.93 50.34 8.13
C SER A 635 6.87 51.36 7.75
N LEU A 636 7.17 52.26 6.80
CA LEU A 636 6.21 53.19 6.23
C LEU A 636 5.13 52.45 5.43
N ALA A 637 5.48 51.41 4.67
CA ALA A 637 4.52 50.58 3.93
C ALA A 637 3.44 50.00 4.85
N ARG A 638 3.81 49.56 6.05
CA ARG A 638 2.88 49.04 7.07
C ARG A 638 1.89 50.08 7.61
N SER A 639 2.14 51.37 7.39
CA SER A 639 1.23 52.47 7.76
C SER A 639 0.25 52.87 6.64
N LEU A 640 0.41 52.31 5.43
CA LEU A 640 -0.47 52.56 4.29
C LEU A 640 -1.72 51.66 4.32
N PRO A 641 -2.80 52.05 3.63
CA PRO A 641 -3.92 51.15 3.34
C PRO A 641 -3.44 49.87 2.61
N ARG A 642 -4.09 48.74 2.88
CA ARG A 642 -3.68 47.39 2.46
C ARG A 642 -3.29 47.25 0.98
N GLU A 643 -4.03 47.90 0.09
CA GLU A 643 -3.77 47.90 -1.36
C GLU A 643 -2.44 48.60 -1.69
N ARG A 644 -2.17 49.75 -1.07
CA ARG A 644 -0.94 50.53 -1.26
C ARG A 644 0.26 49.95 -0.53
N GLN A 645 0.02 49.29 0.61
CA GLN A 645 1.04 48.51 1.29
C GLN A 645 1.55 47.40 0.36
N TYR A 646 0.65 46.63 -0.27
CA TYR A 646 1.02 45.56 -1.19
C TYR A 646 1.78 46.07 -2.43
N GLU A 647 1.32 47.19 -3.03
CA GLU A 647 2.03 47.84 -4.13
C GLU A 647 3.47 48.23 -3.72
N LEU A 648 3.64 48.85 -2.55
CA LEU A 648 4.96 49.28 -2.07
C LEU A 648 5.87 48.10 -1.73
N ASP A 649 5.37 47.09 -1.03
CA ASP A 649 6.14 45.88 -0.67
C ASP A 649 6.65 45.18 -1.94
N THR A 650 5.82 45.08 -2.98
CA THR A 650 6.20 44.49 -4.27
C THR A 650 7.33 45.28 -4.96
N LEU A 651 7.35 46.61 -4.82
CA LEU A 651 8.41 47.47 -5.38
C LEU A 651 9.71 47.43 -4.56
N LEU A 652 9.65 47.02 -3.30
CA LEU A 652 10.81 46.91 -2.41
C LEU A 652 11.53 45.55 -2.53
N ASP A 653 10.85 44.51 -2.99
CA ASP A 653 11.43 43.17 -3.14
C ASP A 653 12.64 43.10 -4.09
N PRO A 654 12.64 43.76 -5.27
CA PRO A 654 13.83 43.82 -6.14
C PRO A 654 15.03 44.48 -5.45
N VAL A 655 14.79 45.49 -4.60
CA VAL A 655 15.85 46.18 -3.85
C VAL A 655 16.44 45.26 -2.77
N ASP A 656 15.60 44.50 -2.05
CA ASP A 656 16.05 43.51 -1.07
C ASP A 656 16.87 42.39 -1.72
N ASP A 657 16.40 41.87 -2.86
CA ASP A 657 17.11 40.84 -3.62
C ASP A 657 18.48 41.33 -4.11
N THR A 658 18.55 42.55 -4.65
CA THR A 658 19.81 43.17 -5.09
C THR A 658 20.81 43.31 -3.94
N LEU A 659 20.36 43.76 -2.76
CA LEU A 659 21.23 43.90 -1.57
C LEU A 659 21.70 42.54 -1.04
N ARG A 660 20.90 41.46 -1.15
CA ARG A 660 21.32 40.10 -0.78
C ARG A 660 22.31 39.52 -1.77
N ARG A 661 22.10 39.75 -3.06
CA ARG A 661 23.04 39.34 -4.11
C ARG A 661 24.39 40.04 -3.97
N LEU A 662 24.39 41.34 -3.69
CA LEU A 662 25.63 42.10 -3.44
C LEU A 662 26.40 41.57 -2.21
N GLU A 663 25.70 41.19 -1.14
CA GLU A 663 26.31 40.55 0.04
C GLU A 663 26.97 39.21 -0.32
N ARG A 664 26.29 38.37 -1.12
CA ARG A 664 26.83 37.08 -1.60
C ARG A 664 27.95 37.23 -2.62
N ALA A 665 27.87 38.24 -3.49
CA ALA A 665 28.91 38.57 -4.46
C ALA A 665 30.20 39.03 -3.76
N GLY A 666 30.09 39.58 -2.54
CA GLY A 666 31.23 40.01 -1.74
C GLY A 666 31.81 41.32 -2.26
N ILE A 667 31.72 42.38 -1.45
CA ILE A 667 32.12 43.74 -1.84
C ILE A 667 33.60 43.85 -2.23
N VAL A 668 34.45 43.00 -1.65
CA VAL A 668 35.89 42.92 -1.96
C VAL A 668 36.15 42.59 -3.43
N HIS A 669 35.26 41.84 -4.09
CA HIS A 669 35.41 41.55 -5.51
C HIS A 669 35.18 42.80 -6.38
N ASN A 670 34.44 43.80 -5.92
CA ASN A 670 34.35 45.07 -6.66
C ASN A 670 34.08 46.25 -5.71
N PRO A 671 35.13 46.75 -5.02
CA PRO A 671 34.98 47.77 -3.97
C PRO A 671 34.58 49.14 -4.54
N GLN A 672 34.78 49.38 -5.84
CA GLN A 672 34.36 50.62 -6.52
C GLN A 672 32.94 50.52 -7.09
N GLY A 673 32.52 49.34 -7.55
CA GLY A 673 31.19 49.08 -8.08
C GLY A 673 30.13 48.92 -6.98
N ALA A 674 30.46 48.30 -5.85
CA ALA A 674 29.53 48.07 -4.73
C ALA A 674 28.85 49.37 -4.23
N PRO A 675 29.58 50.48 -3.97
CA PRO A 675 28.94 51.74 -3.60
C PRO A 675 27.96 52.28 -4.64
N GLN A 676 28.19 52.04 -5.94
CA GLN A 676 27.30 52.52 -7.01
C GLN A 676 25.96 51.78 -6.98
N VAL A 677 26.00 50.45 -6.83
CA VAL A 677 24.80 49.62 -6.69
C VAL A 677 24.03 50.00 -5.41
N ILE A 678 24.74 50.19 -4.30
CA ILE A 678 24.12 50.61 -3.03
C ILE A 678 23.47 51.99 -3.16
N ASP A 679 24.13 52.94 -3.81
CA ASP A 679 23.58 54.29 -4.04
C ASP A 679 22.34 54.25 -4.94
N GLU A 680 22.31 53.39 -5.95
CA GLU A 680 21.12 53.17 -6.79
C GLU A 680 19.95 52.59 -6.00
N CYS A 681 20.21 51.59 -5.14
CA CYS A 681 19.22 51.05 -4.21
C CYS A 681 18.71 52.14 -3.25
N LEU A 682 19.59 52.95 -2.66
CA LEU A 682 19.22 54.03 -1.75
C LEU A 682 18.36 55.09 -2.46
N LYS A 683 18.73 55.51 -3.68
CA LYS A 683 17.92 56.43 -4.49
C LYS A 683 16.53 55.86 -4.81
N THR A 684 16.46 54.57 -5.08
CA THR A 684 15.18 53.87 -5.31
C THR A 684 14.33 53.89 -4.05
N LEU A 685 14.91 53.57 -2.90
CA LEU A 685 14.25 53.63 -1.60
C LEU A 685 13.74 55.04 -1.26
N ASP A 686 14.56 56.07 -1.49
CA ASP A 686 14.17 57.45 -1.22
C ASP A 686 13.00 57.90 -2.11
N LYS A 687 13.00 57.52 -3.39
CA LYS A 687 11.88 57.79 -4.31
C LYS A 687 10.60 57.07 -3.87
N LEU A 688 10.70 55.79 -3.49
CA LEU A 688 9.57 54.99 -3.03
C LEU A 688 9.00 55.53 -1.71
N GLU A 689 9.87 55.97 -0.79
CA GLU A 689 9.46 56.61 0.45
C GLU A 689 8.70 57.93 0.19
N GLU A 690 9.19 58.77 -0.72
CA GLU A 690 8.50 60.01 -1.10
C GLU A 690 7.13 59.75 -1.75
N GLN A 691 7.02 58.74 -2.61
CA GLN A 691 5.74 58.32 -3.17
C GLN A 691 4.78 57.83 -2.07
N ALA A 692 5.27 57.05 -1.12
CA ALA A 692 4.50 56.55 0.02
C ALA A 692 4.04 57.68 0.97
N LYS A 693 4.92 58.65 1.28
CA LYS A 693 4.58 59.85 2.08
C LYS A 693 3.51 60.71 1.41
N ARG A 694 3.58 60.88 0.08
CA ARG A 694 2.53 61.59 -0.68
C ARG A 694 1.19 60.85 -0.65
N ALA A 695 1.22 59.52 -0.75
CA ALA A 695 0.02 58.70 -0.63
C ALA A 695 -0.64 58.79 0.76
N LEU A 696 0.16 58.95 1.82
CA LEU A 696 -0.34 59.21 3.19
C LEU A 696 -1.01 60.59 3.33
N ASN A 697 -0.40 61.63 2.74
CA ASN A 697 -0.90 63.01 2.85
C ASN A 697 -2.15 63.29 1.97
N GLY A 698 -2.38 62.51 0.91
CA GLY A 698 -3.53 62.64 0.02
C GLY A 698 -4.86 62.14 0.58
N VAL A 699 -4.88 61.57 1.78
CA VAL A 699 -6.08 61.02 2.44
C VAL A 699 -6.87 62.12 3.19
N GLY A 700 -6.37 63.37 3.24
CA GLY A 700 -6.85 64.42 4.16
C GLY A 700 -7.62 65.62 3.57
N SER A 701 -7.79 65.78 2.26
CA SER A 701 -8.54 66.94 1.72
C SER A 701 -9.75 66.48 0.90
N GLY A 702 -10.91 66.47 1.55
CA GLY A 702 -12.19 66.39 0.85
C GLY A 702 -12.46 67.68 0.09
N GLU A 703 -12.56 67.59 -1.24
CA GLU A 703 -13.54 68.25 -2.09
C GLU A 703 -13.35 67.76 -3.54
N GLY A 704 -14.46 67.59 -4.27
CA GLY A 704 -14.57 66.71 -5.43
C GLY A 704 -13.88 67.17 -6.72
N GLY A 705 -13.81 66.23 -7.67
CA GLY A 705 -13.47 66.47 -9.07
C GLY A 705 -12.21 65.73 -9.51
N GLY A 706 -12.36 64.82 -10.47
CA GLY A 706 -11.34 63.83 -10.83
C GLY A 706 -10.00 64.40 -11.27
N ALA A 707 -8.92 63.89 -10.66
CA ALA A 707 -7.66 63.48 -11.27
C ALA A 707 -6.69 63.05 -10.15
N GLY A 708 -6.15 61.82 -10.22
CA GLY A 708 -4.91 61.50 -9.49
C GLY A 708 -4.79 60.16 -8.77
N SER A 709 -5.42 59.07 -9.23
CA SER A 709 -4.98 57.71 -8.86
C SER A 709 -3.61 57.43 -9.49
N ARG A 710 -2.52 57.96 -8.93
CA ARG A 710 -1.18 57.51 -9.32
C ARG A 710 -0.88 56.23 -8.53
N SER A 711 -0.81 55.11 -9.24
CA SER A 711 -0.24 53.86 -8.73
C SER A 711 1.21 54.12 -8.27
N LEU A 712 1.70 53.41 -7.25
CA LEU A 712 3.13 53.43 -6.94
C LEU A 712 3.85 52.75 -8.10
N THR A 713 4.86 53.40 -8.67
CA THR A 713 5.57 52.87 -9.84
C THR A 713 7.06 52.86 -9.58
N MET A 714 7.75 51.86 -10.13
CA MET A 714 9.21 51.82 -10.15
C MET A 714 9.77 53.15 -10.69
N PRO A 715 10.83 53.69 -10.07
CA PRO A 715 11.56 54.86 -10.53
C PRO A 715 12.11 54.85 -11.94
#